data_AF-A0A6I6H8K7-F1
#
_entry.id   AF-A0A6I6H8K7-F1
#
_cell.length_a   1.000
_cell.length_b   1.000
_cell.length_c   1.000
_cell.angle_alpha   90.00
_cell.angle_beta   90.00
_cell.angle_gamma   90.00
#
_symmetry.space_group_name_H-M   'P 1'
#
loop_
_entity.id
_entity.type
_entity.pdbx_description
1 polymer ?
#
loop_
_entity_poly.entity_id
_entity_poly.type
_entity_poly.pdbx_seq_one_letter_code
_entity_poly.pdbx_strand_id
1 'polypeptide(L)'
;MTTWDRIRRASQKQMFNKHKRILWLLNHRTLMPFEAPLIRRLGFEIFIPKIIPKTGFRSGDVDYGYDTSLSLPPRVLERLNEFNFYEESWPSDIVVIINRYFGAAFIVAHLRQASEAIDNFEGQIVFRAFGLENGNCYTRALAHLYGPMIHRKIEGIKHRFWFGEGYDNLHECESSLFGERALFLPIGVPKIFFTNAKQWRGKVKKILFVCPNAVTNLYYSGIYKKFKENFGDLPHVIVGAQDVPVADPHVVGFVSDDELHRLYLDCALLYYPSIEVRHVHYSPIEAAINGMPVIFFAGSLLDRLSRGSTKGRVNSIAEARELVERILAGDRPLIDEIKADQQEIAYHFSDAYCEPTWRRQMQNSGFFAAMQRTSKWQIAWIELLRSLLKPVAHGRLKINPHRRALTLMSTTLTPTEAKEKYGSSLFDGVSFKDVGFPPFVDLVDGISADEGWGRWSNGKTITIVLKHVLHGEFRLYVYGVAFGKNAEVPVPVRIGTQTRMMQLASSLEKSSGVWLHFNLKKPANVILITIPYPTVPEVDTRSLGVGLVKIAASPIGLSLEDAKRALGTTLTDGLDFRSSEFPAFVDSIQGLSDPEPWGRWSDGKTVMLELKHTLQGAFALILRAAAYGSNIGAPIAVRIGEQTRTMYLTAQASEPVVIEFDLKVPAKVIEIDVPYPTSPPQDPRKIGIGFYEMAVLARDAG
;
A
#
# COMPACT_ATOMS: atom_id res chain seq x y z
N MET A 1 19.61 34.78 -46.73
CA MET A 1 19.63 34.06 -45.44
C MET A 1 21.07 33.60 -45.20
N THR A 2 21.78 34.18 -44.24
CA THR A 2 23.23 33.95 -44.07
C THR A 2 23.51 32.57 -43.47
N THR A 3 24.71 32.04 -43.67
CA THR A 3 25.18 30.76 -43.10
C THR A 3 25.05 30.76 -41.57
N TRP A 4 25.24 31.91 -40.94
CA TRP A 4 25.03 32.14 -39.50
C TRP A 4 23.57 31.99 -39.05
N ASP A 5 22.60 32.45 -39.83
CA ASP A 5 21.17 32.23 -39.52
C ASP A 5 20.77 30.76 -39.66
N ARG A 6 21.38 30.02 -40.58
CA ARG A 6 21.17 28.56 -40.71
C ARG A 6 21.77 27.80 -39.54
N ILE A 7 22.98 28.16 -39.09
CA ILE A 7 23.65 27.54 -37.93
C ILE A 7 22.88 27.84 -36.64
N ARG A 8 22.45 29.09 -36.44
CA ARG A 8 21.66 29.50 -35.25
C ARG A 8 20.28 28.82 -35.22
N ARG A 9 19.60 28.71 -36.36
CA ARG A 9 18.34 27.96 -36.46
C ARG A 9 18.54 26.45 -36.29
N ALA A 10 19.63 25.90 -36.79
CA ALA A 10 19.97 24.48 -36.59
C ALA A 10 20.28 24.18 -35.12
N SER A 11 21.06 25.03 -34.44
CA SER A 11 21.36 24.87 -33.01
C SER A 11 20.12 25.07 -32.13
N GLN A 12 19.25 26.04 -32.45
CA GLN A 12 17.94 26.16 -31.79
C GLN A 12 17.04 24.94 -32.05
N LYS A 13 17.02 24.40 -33.28
CA LYS A 13 16.23 23.22 -33.64
C LYS A 13 16.71 21.95 -32.91
N GLN A 14 18.02 21.82 -32.68
CA GLN A 14 18.60 20.74 -31.89
C GLN A 14 18.31 20.94 -30.38
N MET A 15 18.40 22.16 -29.88
CA MET A 15 18.12 22.55 -28.48
C MET A 15 16.69 22.20 -28.02
N PHE A 16 15.69 22.24 -28.90
CA PHE A 16 14.29 21.93 -28.54
C PHE A 16 13.82 20.52 -28.96
N ASN A 17 14.72 19.61 -29.36
CA ASN A 17 14.32 18.26 -29.74
C ASN A 17 14.11 17.36 -28.51
N LYS A 18 13.07 17.65 -27.71
CA LYS A 18 12.81 16.93 -26.45
C LYS A 18 12.66 15.43 -26.63
N HIS A 19 12.14 15.01 -27.78
CA HIS A 19 11.95 13.62 -28.18
C HIS A 19 13.26 12.83 -28.38
N LYS A 20 14.40 13.52 -28.32
CA LYS A 20 15.72 12.91 -28.31
C LYS A 20 16.35 12.86 -26.92
N ARG A 21 15.65 13.27 -25.85
CA ARG A 21 16.20 13.29 -24.49
C ARG A 21 15.42 12.42 -23.53
N ILE A 22 16.16 11.67 -22.73
CA ILE A 22 15.65 10.81 -21.68
C ILE A 22 16.13 11.35 -20.33
N LEU A 23 15.17 11.56 -19.43
CA LEU A 23 15.40 11.81 -18.02
C LEU A 23 15.58 10.46 -17.33
N TRP A 24 16.82 10.01 -17.09
CA TRP A 24 17.10 8.67 -16.56
C TRP A 24 17.36 8.75 -15.06
N LEU A 25 16.33 8.44 -14.26
CA LEU A 25 16.31 8.64 -12.81
C LEU A 25 16.58 7.33 -12.05
N LEU A 26 17.63 6.61 -12.43
CA LEU A 26 17.93 5.29 -11.87
C LEU A 26 19.20 5.24 -11.02
N ASN A 27 20.24 6.01 -11.38
CA ASN A 27 21.55 6.14 -10.69
C ASN A 27 22.18 4.84 -10.15
N HIS A 28 21.87 3.66 -10.70
CA HIS A 28 22.38 2.40 -10.17
C HIS A 28 23.78 2.09 -10.71
N ARG A 29 24.75 1.81 -9.83
CA ARG A 29 26.19 1.64 -10.13
C ARG A 29 26.49 0.59 -11.21
N THR A 30 25.70 -0.48 -11.31
CA THR A 30 25.86 -1.50 -12.35
C THR A 30 25.08 -1.20 -13.62
N LEU A 31 23.90 -0.57 -13.51
CA LEU A 31 23.03 -0.35 -14.66
C LEU A 31 23.48 0.86 -15.46
N MET A 32 23.92 1.93 -14.79
CA MET A 32 24.34 3.17 -15.43
C MET A 32 25.45 2.94 -16.46
N PRO A 33 26.56 2.24 -16.15
CA PRO A 33 27.63 2.04 -17.13
C PRO A 33 27.24 1.12 -18.30
N PHE A 34 26.07 0.47 -18.26
CA PHE A 34 25.54 -0.34 -19.36
C PHE A 34 24.42 0.37 -20.13
N GLU A 35 23.34 0.75 -19.45
CA GLU A 35 22.15 1.35 -20.05
C GLU A 35 22.43 2.75 -20.62
N ALA A 36 23.20 3.60 -19.93
CA ALA A 36 23.43 4.96 -20.41
C ALA A 36 24.19 4.98 -21.76
N PRO A 37 25.29 4.23 -21.96
CA PRO A 37 25.90 4.07 -23.28
C PRO A 37 24.98 3.43 -24.32
N LEU A 38 24.17 2.44 -23.94
CA LEU A 38 23.22 1.80 -24.85
C LEU A 38 22.17 2.80 -25.36
N ILE A 39 21.57 3.57 -24.46
CA ILE A 39 20.61 4.64 -24.76
C ILE A 39 21.23 5.67 -25.72
N ARG A 40 22.51 6.04 -25.51
CA ARG A 40 23.25 6.91 -26.43
C ARG A 40 23.39 6.30 -27.83
N ARG A 41 23.71 5.00 -27.95
CA ARG A 41 23.77 4.29 -29.24
C ARG A 41 22.41 4.15 -29.93
N LEU A 42 21.32 4.12 -29.16
CA LEU A 42 19.95 4.21 -29.69
C LEU A 42 19.60 5.63 -30.19
N GLY A 43 20.50 6.60 -30.02
CA GLY A 43 20.39 7.93 -30.59
C GLY A 43 19.64 8.92 -29.70
N PHE A 44 19.63 8.70 -28.39
CA PHE A 44 19.12 9.65 -27.39
C PHE A 44 20.25 10.34 -26.63
N GLU A 45 19.98 11.53 -26.13
CA GLU A 45 20.73 12.18 -25.07
C GLU A 45 20.12 11.76 -23.72
N ILE A 46 20.95 11.70 -22.67
CA ILE A 46 20.55 11.21 -21.35
C ILE A 46 20.98 12.21 -20.28
N PHE A 47 20.04 12.57 -19.42
CA PHE A 47 20.33 13.26 -18.17
C PHE A 47 20.30 12.26 -17.02
N ILE A 48 21.29 12.36 -16.14
CA ILE A 48 21.42 11.54 -14.93
C ILE A 48 21.48 12.51 -13.73
N PRO A 49 20.60 12.38 -12.72
CA PRO A 49 20.63 13.20 -11.50
C PRO A 49 21.98 13.17 -10.78
N LYS A 50 22.34 14.30 -10.15
CA LYS A 50 23.58 14.43 -9.36
C LYS A 50 23.37 14.31 -7.85
N ILE A 51 22.11 14.30 -7.42
CA ILE A 51 21.72 14.10 -6.03
C ILE A 51 20.98 12.76 -5.95
N ILE A 52 21.54 11.85 -5.15
CA ILE A 52 20.96 10.54 -4.83
C ILE A 52 20.60 10.48 -3.34
N PRO A 53 19.66 9.62 -2.93
CA PRO A 53 19.27 9.49 -1.53
C PRO A 53 20.45 9.10 -0.64
N LYS A 54 20.48 9.64 0.59
CA LYS A 54 21.52 9.32 1.57
C LYS A 54 21.35 7.93 2.20
N THR A 55 20.11 7.45 2.27
CA THR A 55 19.74 6.19 2.92
C THR A 55 18.92 5.32 1.97
N GLY A 56 19.02 3.99 2.10
CA GLY A 56 18.21 3.06 1.30
C GLY A 56 18.55 3.03 -0.20
N PHE A 57 19.72 3.53 -0.59
CA PHE A 57 20.20 3.58 -1.98
C PHE A 57 21.67 3.17 -2.09
N ARG A 58 22.01 2.02 -1.49
CA ARG A 58 23.40 1.53 -1.30
C ARG A 58 24.18 1.34 -2.61
N SER A 59 23.49 1.08 -3.71
CA SER A 59 24.09 0.87 -5.04
C SER A 59 23.98 2.10 -5.93
N GLY A 60 23.83 3.29 -5.35
CA GLY A 60 23.75 4.55 -6.07
C GLY A 60 25.11 5.08 -6.51
N ASP A 61 25.19 5.67 -7.68
CA ASP A 61 26.37 6.38 -8.18
C ASP A 61 25.99 7.60 -9.03
N VAL A 62 26.92 8.52 -9.21
CA VAL A 62 26.73 9.78 -9.94
C VAL A 62 27.80 9.92 -11.02
N ASP A 63 27.37 10.24 -12.24
CA ASP A 63 28.27 10.52 -13.36
C ASP A 63 27.92 11.87 -14.01
N TYR A 64 28.92 12.75 -14.12
CA TYR A 64 28.82 14.05 -14.79
C TYR A 64 29.21 14.00 -16.27
N GLY A 65 29.83 12.91 -16.75
CA GLY A 65 30.32 12.78 -18.13
C GLY A 65 29.23 12.94 -19.18
N TYR A 66 27.99 12.53 -18.87
CA TYR A 66 26.86 12.64 -19.79
C TYR A 66 26.36 14.08 -19.98
N ASP A 67 26.64 15.00 -19.05
CA ASP A 67 26.18 16.38 -19.10
C ASP A 67 26.75 17.11 -20.32
N THR A 68 28.01 16.82 -20.66
CA THR A 68 28.68 17.38 -21.85
C THR A 68 28.01 16.97 -23.17
N SER A 69 27.24 15.88 -23.14
CA SER A 69 26.55 15.32 -24.30
C SER A 69 25.12 15.83 -24.47
N LEU A 70 24.62 16.62 -23.51
CA LEU A 70 23.27 17.19 -23.49
C LEU A 70 23.24 18.49 -24.28
N SER A 71 22.29 18.63 -25.21
CA SER A 71 22.04 19.89 -25.92
C SER A 71 21.10 20.83 -25.15
N LEU A 72 21.19 20.82 -23.81
CA LEU A 72 20.41 21.68 -22.91
C LEU A 72 21.07 23.05 -22.72
N PRO A 73 20.28 24.12 -22.49
CA PRO A 73 20.83 25.40 -22.03
C PRO A 73 21.61 25.24 -20.71
N PRO A 74 22.78 25.87 -20.52
CA PRO A 74 23.59 25.71 -19.30
C PRO A 74 22.84 25.94 -17.99
N ARG A 75 22.05 27.02 -17.91
CA ARG A 75 21.23 27.33 -16.72
C ARG A 75 20.16 26.27 -16.43
N VAL A 76 19.67 25.59 -17.45
CA VAL A 76 18.68 24.51 -17.28
C VAL A 76 19.36 23.29 -16.71
N LEU A 77 20.53 22.93 -17.24
CA LEU A 77 21.33 21.81 -16.76
C LEU A 77 21.79 22.03 -15.31
N GLU A 78 22.30 23.21 -14.98
CA GLU A 78 22.67 23.62 -13.63
C GLU A 78 21.51 23.43 -12.65
N ARG A 79 20.33 23.98 -12.98
CA ARG A 79 19.14 23.83 -12.13
C ARG A 79 18.69 22.37 -11.94
N LEU A 80 18.86 21.53 -12.95
CA LEU A 80 18.54 20.10 -12.87
C LEU A 80 19.56 19.34 -11.99
N ASN A 81 20.84 19.69 -12.07
CA ASN A 81 21.91 19.08 -11.28
C ASN A 81 21.77 19.41 -9.78
N GLU A 82 21.22 20.57 -9.44
CA GLU A 82 20.95 20.99 -8.06
C GLU A 82 19.69 20.37 -7.44
N PHE A 83 18.85 19.68 -8.21
CA PHE A 83 17.56 19.20 -7.74
C PHE A 83 17.57 17.73 -7.33
N ASN A 84 17.02 17.42 -6.15
CA ASN A 84 16.87 16.06 -5.66
C ASN A 84 15.57 15.42 -6.18
N PHE A 85 15.69 14.69 -7.30
CA PHE A 85 14.56 14.00 -7.93
C PHE A 85 13.96 12.84 -7.11
N TYR A 86 14.64 12.37 -6.06
CA TYR A 86 14.23 11.19 -5.31
C TYR A 86 13.39 11.54 -4.08
N GLU A 87 13.78 12.58 -3.36
CA GLU A 87 13.22 12.91 -2.02
C GLU A 87 12.30 14.12 -2.03
N GLU A 88 12.49 15.07 -2.96
CA GLU A 88 11.75 16.33 -2.97
C GLU A 88 10.49 16.28 -3.85
N SER A 89 9.45 17.03 -3.48
CA SER A 89 8.33 17.33 -4.38
C SER A 89 8.86 18.08 -5.60
N TRP A 90 8.38 17.79 -6.82
CA TRP A 90 8.87 18.50 -8.00
C TRP A 90 8.24 19.92 -8.08
N PRO A 91 9.01 21.00 -7.86
CA PRO A 91 8.48 22.35 -7.90
C PRO A 91 8.11 22.76 -9.33
N SER A 92 7.31 23.82 -9.47
CA SER A 92 6.75 24.22 -10.77
C SER A 92 7.80 24.52 -11.83
N ASP A 93 8.95 25.08 -11.46
CA ASP A 93 10.07 25.35 -12.36
C ASP A 93 10.68 24.06 -12.91
N ILE A 94 10.91 23.06 -12.06
CA ILE A 94 11.39 21.72 -12.47
C ILE A 94 10.37 21.05 -13.38
N VAL A 95 9.08 21.07 -13.02
CA VAL A 95 8.00 20.49 -13.84
C VAL A 95 7.95 21.15 -15.23
N VAL A 96 8.13 22.47 -15.31
CA VAL A 96 8.21 23.18 -16.60
C VAL A 96 9.45 22.76 -17.39
N ILE A 97 10.62 22.69 -16.76
CA ILE A 97 11.87 22.29 -17.41
C ILE A 97 11.75 20.89 -17.99
N ILE A 98 11.35 19.89 -17.19
CA ILE A 98 11.35 18.50 -17.63
C ILE A 98 10.38 18.28 -18.80
N ASN A 99 9.19 18.88 -18.75
CA ASN A 99 8.17 18.71 -19.80
C ASN A 99 8.49 19.49 -21.08
N ARG A 100 9.31 20.53 -20.97
CA ARG A 100 9.82 21.29 -22.12
C ARG A 100 10.95 20.56 -22.84
N TYR A 101 11.89 19.97 -22.09
CA TYR A 101 13.16 19.50 -22.65
C TYR A 101 13.31 17.99 -22.79
N PHE A 102 12.44 17.18 -22.16
CA PHE A 102 12.51 15.72 -22.20
C PHE A 102 11.26 15.09 -22.81
N GLY A 103 11.47 14.00 -23.56
CA GLY A 103 10.42 13.24 -24.22
C GLY A 103 10.02 11.98 -23.43
N ALA A 104 10.97 11.43 -22.68
CA ALA A 104 10.73 10.29 -21.80
C ALA A 104 11.44 10.45 -20.44
N ALA A 105 10.90 9.77 -19.43
CA ALA A 105 11.52 9.60 -18.12
C ALA A 105 11.59 8.11 -17.78
N PHE A 106 12.76 7.64 -17.37
CA PHE A 106 12.97 6.30 -16.86
C PHE A 106 13.03 6.42 -15.34
N ILE A 107 12.16 5.68 -14.64
CA ILE A 107 11.93 5.81 -13.20
C ILE A 107 11.95 4.45 -12.52
N VAL A 108 12.12 4.44 -11.21
CA VAL A 108 12.04 3.25 -10.35
C VAL A 108 11.12 3.50 -9.16
N ALA A 109 10.62 2.44 -8.53
CA ALA A 109 9.84 2.54 -7.29
C ALA A 109 10.74 2.92 -6.11
N HIS A 110 11.07 4.21 -5.98
CA HIS A 110 11.93 4.72 -4.91
C HIS A 110 11.42 6.06 -4.36
N LEU A 111 11.26 6.10 -3.03
CA LEU A 111 10.83 7.27 -2.25
C LEU A 111 9.66 8.02 -2.89
N ARG A 112 9.85 9.26 -3.37
CA ARG A 112 8.78 10.08 -3.98
C ARG A 112 8.87 10.13 -5.51
N GLN A 113 9.98 9.64 -6.07
CA GLN A 113 10.35 9.79 -7.47
C GLN A 113 9.24 9.31 -8.42
N ALA A 114 8.76 8.07 -8.24
CA ALA A 114 7.80 7.50 -9.18
C ALA A 114 6.45 8.23 -9.12
N SER A 115 5.96 8.58 -7.92
CA SER A 115 4.73 9.34 -7.78
C SER A 115 4.83 10.73 -8.42
N GLU A 116 5.94 11.45 -8.22
CA GLU A 116 6.14 12.77 -8.80
C GLU A 116 6.25 12.72 -10.34
N ALA A 117 6.90 11.68 -10.88
CA ALA A 117 6.95 11.46 -12.32
C ALA A 117 5.55 11.15 -12.89
N ILE A 118 4.79 10.27 -12.24
CA ILE A 118 3.42 9.91 -12.66
C ILE A 118 2.49 11.14 -12.61
N ASP A 119 2.63 11.99 -11.59
CA ASP A 119 1.78 13.16 -11.39
C ASP A 119 2.15 14.36 -12.26
N ASN A 120 3.44 14.56 -12.57
CA ASN A 120 3.90 15.80 -13.17
C ASN A 120 4.57 15.65 -14.55
N PHE A 121 5.06 14.47 -14.94
CA PHE A 121 5.68 14.28 -16.26
C PHE A 121 4.63 13.95 -17.32
N GLU A 122 4.66 14.67 -18.44
CA GLU A 122 3.69 14.56 -19.53
C GLU A 122 4.18 13.65 -20.68
N GLY A 123 5.49 13.38 -20.74
CA GLY A 123 6.09 12.51 -21.74
C GLY A 123 5.86 11.02 -21.46
N GLN A 124 6.63 10.19 -22.18
CA GLN A 124 6.62 8.74 -21.98
C GLN A 124 7.29 8.37 -20.65
N ILE A 125 6.66 7.54 -19.84
CA ILE A 125 7.22 7.05 -18.57
C ILE A 125 7.57 5.58 -18.74
N VAL A 126 8.84 5.24 -18.58
CA VAL A 126 9.30 3.85 -18.49
C VAL A 126 9.59 3.55 -17.03
N PHE A 127 8.70 2.79 -16.39
CA PHE A 127 8.94 2.27 -15.06
C PHE A 127 9.84 1.05 -15.16
N ARG A 128 11.12 1.20 -14.78
CA ARG A 128 12.11 0.12 -14.87
C ARG A 128 11.96 -0.84 -13.69
N ALA A 129 11.72 -2.11 -14.01
CA ALA A 129 11.52 -3.20 -13.08
C ALA A 129 12.65 -4.23 -13.23
N PHE A 130 13.24 -4.66 -12.11
CA PHE A 130 14.42 -5.53 -12.05
C PHE A 130 14.16 -6.84 -11.30
N GLY A 131 12.89 -7.15 -11.03
CA GLY A 131 12.52 -8.36 -10.31
C GLY A 131 12.41 -8.19 -8.80
N LEU A 132 11.51 -8.95 -8.21
CA LEU A 132 11.26 -9.01 -6.77
C LEU A 132 11.22 -10.48 -6.33
N GLU A 133 11.44 -10.71 -5.04
CA GLU A 133 11.31 -12.04 -4.42
C GLU A 133 9.90 -12.62 -4.61
N ASN A 134 9.81 -13.95 -4.60
CA ASN A 134 8.59 -14.72 -4.74
C ASN A 134 7.55 -14.25 -3.72
N GLY A 135 6.30 -14.13 -4.18
CA GLY A 135 5.23 -13.61 -3.35
C GLY A 135 5.20 -12.09 -3.26
N ASN A 136 6.04 -11.34 -3.99
CA ASN A 136 5.96 -9.89 -4.19
C ASN A 136 5.69 -9.52 -5.67
N CYS A 137 5.19 -8.30 -5.90
CA CYS A 137 4.99 -7.71 -7.23
C CYS A 137 4.99 -6.17 -7.16
N TYR A 138 5.25 -5.51 -8.29
CA TYR A 138 5.30 -4.05 -8.39
C TYR A 138 3.94 -3.39 -8.22
N THR A 139 2.86 -4.07 -8.59
CA THR A 139 1.49 -3.62 -8.30
C THR A 139 1.34 -3.37 -6.79
N ARG A 140 1.69 -4.35 -5.95
CA ARG A 140 1.64 -4.17 -4.49
C ARG A 140 2.70 -3.21 -3.96
N ALA A 141 3.92 -3.26 -4.48
CA ALA A 141 5.00 -2.37 -4.03
C ALA A 141 4.65 -0.89 -4.23
N LEU A 142 4.06 -0.53 -5.38
CA LEU A 142 3.62 0.83 -5.65
C LEU A 142 2.45 1.26 -4.75
N ALA A 143 1.48 0.38 -4.51
CA ALA A 143 0.40 0.67 -3.57
C ALA A 143 0.93 0.88 -2.14
N HIS A 144 1.95 0.12 -1.74
CA HIS A 144 2.60 0.25 -0.44
C HIS A 144 3.29 1.61 -0.28
N LEU A 145 4.05 2.03 -1.29
CA LEU A 145 4.76 3.30 -1.26
C LEU A 145 3.82 4.52 -1.38
N TYR A 146 2.83 4.45 -2.26
CA TYR A 146 2.08 5.62 -2.73
C TYR A 146 0.59 5.60 -2.43
N GLY A 147 0.10 4.54 -1.80
CA GLY A 147 -1.31 4.28 -1.59
C GLY A 147 -2.02 3.71 -2.84
N PRO A 148 -3.24 3.18 -2.68
CA PRO A 148 -3.96 2.48 -3.74
C PRO A 148 -4.30 3.36 -4.95
N MET A 149 -4.32 4.69 -4.78
CA MET A 149 -4.64 5.61 -5.86
C MET A 149 -3.65 5.61 -7.02
N ILE A 150 -2.42 5.15 -6.78
CA ILE A 150 -1.38 5.12 -7.80
C ILE A 150 -1.80 4.30 -9.03
N HIS A 151 -2.56 3.22 -8.85
CA HIS A 151 -3.00 2.38 -9.97
C HIS A 151 -3.95 3.11 -10.91
N ARG A 152 -4.94 3.85 -10.38
CA ARG A 152 -5.87 4.62 -11.21
C ARG A 152 -5.18 5.79 -11.89
N LYS A 153 -4.18 6.39 -11.24
CA LYS A 153 -3.32 7.41 -11.87
C LYS A 153 -2.56 6.82 -13.06
N ILE A 154 -1.91 5.67 -12.87
CA ILE A 154 -1.20 4.97 -13.96
C ILE A 154 -2.18 4.58 -15.08
N GLU A 155 -3.36 4.05 -14.75
CA GLU A 155 -4.41 3.74 -15.75
C GLU A 155 -4.81 5.00 -16.55
N GLY A 156 -4.96 6.14 -15.88
CA GLY A 156 -5.25 7.42 -16.53
C GLY A 156 -4.22 7.89 -17.54
N ILE A 157 -2.96 7.46 -17.36
CA ILE A 157 -1.84 7.79 -18.23
C ILE A 157 -1.33 6.57 -18.99
N LYS A 158 -2.11 5.48 -19.03
CA LYS A 158 -1.72 4.21 -19.63
C LYS A 158 -1.14 4.38 -21.01
N HIS A 159 -1.70 5.25 -21.86
CA HIS A 159 -1.22 5.55 -23.22
C HIS A 159 0.23 6.06 -23.34
N ARG A 160 0.85 6.46 -22.23
CA ARG A 160 2.23 6.97 -22.16
C ARG A 160 3.03 6.33 -21.03
N PHE A 161 2.54 5.23 -20.45
CA PHE A 161 3.20 4.47 -19.41
C PHE A 161 3.65 3.12 -19.96
N TRP A 162 4.87 2.72 -19.63
CA TRP A 162 5.51 1.48 -20.04
C TRP A 162 6.07 0.77 -18.80
N PHE A 163 5.73 -0.50 -18.65
CA PHE A 163 6.36 -1.38 -17.67
C PHE A 163 7.65 -1.94 -18.27
N GLY A 164 8.76 -1.23 -18.06
CA GLY A 164 10.07 -1.58 -18.56
C GLY A 164 10.67 -2.75 -17.81
N GLU A 165 10.23 -3.97 -18.10
CA GLU A 165 10.67 -5.18 -17.41
C GLU A 165 12.08 -5.61 -17.83
N GLY A 166 12.93 -5.90 -16.83
CA GLY A 166 14.30 -6.39 -17.02
C GLY A 166 14.38 -7.86 -17.40
N TYR A 167 13.33 -8.62 -17.12
CA TYR A 167 13.15 -10.02 -17.47
C TYR A 167 11.78 -10.20 -18.12
N ASP A 168 11.65 -11.13 -19.07
CA ASP A 168 10.46 -11.27 -19.93
C ASP A 168 9.20 -11.81 -19.22
N ASN A 169 9.27 -11.94 -17.89
CA ASN A 169 8.29 -12.64 -17.08
C ASN A 169 7.85 -11.88 -15.83
N LEU A 170 8.32 -10.64 -15.67
CA LEU A 170 7.97 -9.86 -14.49
C LEU A 170 6.47 -9.55 -14.49
N HIS A 171 5.91 -9.24 -15.66
CA HIS A 171 4.50 -8.92 -15.82
C HIS A 171 3.54 -10.05 -15.46
N GLU A 172 3.98 -11.33 -15.46
CA GLU A 172 3.12 -12.49 -15.20
C GLU A 172 2.47 -12.48 -13.81
N CYS A 173 3.06 -11.77 -12.84
CA CYS A 173 2.52 -11.63 -11.48
C CYS A 173 1.87 -10.26 -11.20
N GLU A 174 1.75 -9.42 -12.23
CA GLU A 174 1.24 -8.06 -12.11
C GLU A 174 -0.24 -7.98 -12.49
N SER A 175 -0.87 -6.85 -12.16
CA SER A 175 -2.19 -6.51 -12.70
C SER A 175 -2.15 -6.36 -14.23
N SER A 176 -3.30 -6.53 -14.89
CA SER A 176 -3.43 -6.45 -16.36
C SER A 176 -2.84 -5.17 -16.96
N LEU A 177 -2.93 -4.05 -16.22
CA LEU A 177 -2.33 -2.78 -16.59
C LEU A 177 -0.83 -2.88 -16.93
N PHE A 178 -0.05 -3.57 -16.09
CA PHE A 178 1.39 -3.73 -16.31
C PHE A 178 1.68 -4.73 -17.43
N GLY A 179 0.90 -5.82 -17.51
CA GLY A 179 1.01 -6.80 -18.61
C GLY A 179 0.75 -6.20 -19.99
N GLU A 180 -0.33 -5.43 -20.14
CA GLU A 180 -0.67 -4.75 -21.41
C GLU A 180 0.34 -3.66 -21.80
N ARG A 181 1.15 -3.19 -20.85
CA ARG A 181 2.17 -2.16 -21.03
C ARG A 181 3.59 -2.68 -20.88
N ALA A 182 3.79 -4.00 -20.88
CA ALA A 182 5.10 -4.61 -20.79
C ALA A 182 6.00 -4.16 -21.96
N LEU A 183 7.20 -3.73 -21.61
CA LEU A 183 8.27 -3.34 -22.52
C LEU A 183 9.52 -4.07 -22.06
N PHE A 184 9.83 -5.20 -22.68
CA PHE A 184 10.99 -5.99 -22.30
C PHE A 184 12.30 -5.29 -22.68
N LEU A 185 13.07 -4.90 -21.67
CA LEU A 185 14.36 -4.22 -21.76
C LEU A 185 15.38 -5.01 -20.93
N PRO A 186 16.00 -6.07 -21.51
CA PRO A 186 16.89 -6.96 -20.78
C PRO A 186 18.03 -6.20 -20.12
N ILE A 187 18.41 -6.67 -18.93
CA ILE A 187 19.53 -6.15 -18.17
C ILE A 187 20.82 -6.70 -18.78
N GLY A 188 21.79 -5.84 -19.06
CA GLY A 188 23.13 -6.25 -19.43
C GLY A 188 24.16 -5.78 -18.43
N VAL A 189 25.37 -6.35 -18.53
CA VAL A 189 26.52 -5.93 -17.73
C VAL A 189 27.56 -5.20 -18.59
N PRO A 190 28.29 -4.21 -18.04
CA PRO A 190 29.28 -3.45 -18.80
C PRO A 190 30.42 -4.34 -19.34
N LYS A 191 31.06 -3.91 -20.44
CA LYS A 191 32.15 -4.66 -21.09
C LYS A 191 33.31 -5.03 -20.16
N ILE A 192 33.56 -4.24 -19.11
CA ILE A 192 34.61 -4.51 -18.12
C ILE A 192 34.45 -5.87 -17.41
N PHE A 193 33.21 -6.35 -17.24
CA PHE A 193 32.94 -7.66 -16.66
C PHE A 193 33.43 -8.80 -17.56
N PHE A 194 33.55 -8.55 -18.87
CA PHE A 194 34.01 -9.53 -19.85
C PHE A 194 35.53 -9.48 -20.11
N THR A 195 36.27 -8.55 -19.49
CA THR A 195 37.72 -8.42 -19.70
C THR A 195 38.47 -9.72 -19.40
N ASN A 196 38.01 -10.47 -18.39
CA ASN A 196 38.59 -11.74 -17.99
C ASN A 196 37.67 -12.93 -18.28
N ALA A 197 36.79 -12.78 -19.28
CA ALA A 197 35.86 -13.84 -19.64
C ALA A 197 36.60 -15.14 -19.96
N LYS A 198 36.06 -16.26 -19.46
CA LYS A 198 36.60 -17.62 -19.65
C LYS A 198 38.03 -17.85 -19.11
N GLN A 199 38.51 -17.02 -18.17
CA GLN A 199 39.84 -17.16 -17.57
C GLN A 199 39.86 -17.98 -16.25
N TRP A 200 38.74 -18.59 -15.87
CA TRP A 200 38.65 -19.45 -14.68
C TRP A 200 39.72 -20.55 -14.66
N ARG A 201 40.29 -20.77 -13.47
CA ARG A 201 41.38 -21.73 -13.22
C ARG A 201 40.99 -22.84 -12.25
N GLY A 202 40.08 -22.58 -11.30
CA GLY A 202 39.61 -23.60 -10.36
C GLY A 202 40.69 -24.18 -9.43
N LYS A 203 41.72 -23.39 -9.10
CA LYS A 203 42.87 -23.81 -8.29
C LYS A 203 42.53 -24.05 -6.83
N VAL A 204 41.55 -23.33 -6.29
CA VAL A 204 41.09 -23.41 -4.91
C VAL A 204 39.87 -24.32 -4.86
N LYS A 205 40.01 -25.50 -4.27
CA LYS A 205 38.95 -26.49 -4.09
C LYS A 205 37.97 -26.08 -2.99
N LYS A 206 37.31 -24.93 -3.17
CA LYS A 206 36.27 -24.41 -2.29
C LYS A 206 35.04 -24.00 -3.08
N ILE A 207 33.88 -24.16 -2.46
CA ILE A 207 32.61 -23.56 -2.89
C ILE A 207 32.67 -22.07 -2.59
N LEU A 208 32.43 -21.23 -3.59
CA LEU A 208 32.10 -19.82 -3.37
C LEU A 208 30.61 -19.71 -3.09
N PHE A 209 30.25 -19.04 -2.00
CA PHE A 209 28.88 -18.78 -1.63
C PHE A 209 28.70 -17.30 -1.27
N VAL A 210 27.72 -16.63 -1.87
CA VAL A 210 27.44 -15.20 -1.63
C VAL A 210 26.21 -15.08 -0.74
N CYS A 211 26.38 -14.56 0.48
CA CYS A 211 25.31 -14.43 1.46
C CYS A 211 25.52 -13.19 2.36
N PRO A 212 24.95 -12.03 2.00
CA PRO A 212 24.98 -10.84 2.86
C PRO A 212 24.02 -10.99 4.04
N ASN A 213 24.29 -10.30 5.16
CA ASN A 213 23.44 -10.23 6.36
C ASN A 213 22.90 -11.59 6.85
N ALA A 214 23.80 -12.56 7.03
CA ALA A 214 23.49 -13.95 7.38
C ALA A 214 22.80 -14.13 8.76
N VAL A 215 22.79 -13.09 9.60
CA VAL A 215 22.23 -13.15 10.95
C VAL A 215 20.99 -12.27 11.10
N THR A 216 21.04 -11.02 10.66
CA THR A 216 20.02 -10.00 10.95
C THR A 216 18.85 -10.00 9.99
N ASN A 217 19.06 -10.44 8.74
CA ASN A 217 18.01 -10.48 7.74
C ASN A 217 17.40 -11.89 7.71
N LEU A 218 16.09 -12.02 7.99
CA LEU A 218 15.41 -13.31 8.08
C LEU A 218 15.52 -14.15 6.79
N TYR A 219 15.44 -13.51 5.62
CA TYR A 219 15.57 -14.18 4.33
C TYR A 219 16.98 -14.76 4.15
N TYR A 220 18.01 -13.93 4.27
CA TYR A 220 19.40 -14.39 4.11
C TYR A 220 19.85 -15.34 5.22
N SER A 221 19.35 -15.18 6.45
CA SER A 221 19.62 -16.11 7.54
C SER A 221 19.07 -17.51 7.26
N GLY A 222 17.87 -17.59 6.66
CA GLY A 222 17.31 -18.85 6.20
C GLY A 222 18.17 -19.51 5.11
N ILE A 223 18.65 -18.73 4.14
CA ILE A 223 19.54 -19.23 3.08
C ILE A 223 20.87 -19.71 3.66
N TYR A 224 21.49 -18.94 4.56
CA TYR A 224 22.74 -19.28 5.22
C TYR A 224 22.63 -20.59 6.00
N LYS A 225 21.60 -20.76 6.84
CA LYS A 225 21.38 -21.98 7.62
C LYS A 225 21.25 -23.20 6.73
N LYS A 226 20.42 -23.12 5.68
CA LYS A 226 20.28 -24.19 4.68
C LYS A 226 21.61 -24.51 3.98
N PHE A 227 22.42 -23.50 3.64
CA PHE A 227 23.74 -23.75 3.07
C PHE A 227 24.64 -24.53 4.04
N LYS A 228 24.71 -24.11 5.31
CA LYS A 228 25.52 -24.79 6.33
C LYS A 228 25.03 -26.21 6.62
N GLU A 229 23.72 -26.43 6.65
CA GLU A 229 23.13 -27.76 6.82
C GLU A 229 23.51 -28.71 5.68
N ASN A 230 23.52 -28.23 4.44
CA ASN A 230 23.65 -29.07 3.25
C ASN A 230 25.07 -29.17 2.68
N PHE A 231 25.93 -28.19 2.95
CA PHE A 231 27.28 -28.07 2.37
C PHE A 231 28.33 -27.59 3.39
N GLY A 232 27.96 -27.38 4.65
CA GLY A 232 28.85 -26.81 5.66
C GLY A 232 30.03 -27.71 6.04
N ASP A 233 29.94 -29.01 5.73
CA ASP A 233 31.00 -29.99 5.88
C ASP A 233 32.02 -29.99 4.72
N LEU A 234 31.66 -29.40 3.57
CA LEU A 234 32.54 -29.28 2.41
C LEU A 234 33.39 -28.00 2.48
N PRO A 235 34.57 -27.94 1.85
CA PRO A 235 35.36 -26.71 1.83
C PRO A 235 34.63 -25.55 1.15
N HIS A 236 34.49 -24.40 1.83
CA HIS A 236 33.77 -23.24 1.30
C HIS A 236 34.34 -21.91 1.78
N VAL A 237 33.91 -20.83 1.12
CA VAL A 237 34.12 -19.44 1.51
C VAL A 237 32.82 -18.66 1.30
N ILE A 238 32.43 -17.87 2.29
CA ILE A 238 31.19 -17.10 2.30
C ILE A 238 31.52 -15.62 2.25
N VAL A 239 31.13 -14.97 1.15
CA VAL A 239 31.31 -13.53 0.94
C VAL A 239 29.97 -12.79 1.04
N GLY A 240 30.01 -11.50 1.29
CA GLY A 240 28.85 -10.62 1.35
C GLY A 240 28.88 -9.73 2.59
N ALA A 241 28.43 -8.48 2.45
CA ALA A 241 28.42 -7.52 3.55
C ALA A 241 27.61 -8.05 4.74
N GLN A 242 28.16 -7.94 5.94
CA GLN A 242 27.51 -8.26 7.21
C GLN A 242 27.39 -6.99 8.04
N ASP A 243 26.24 -6.79 8.65
CA ASP A 243 25.98 -5.69 9.58
C ASP A 243 26.36 -6.03 11.03
N VAL A 244 26.48 -7.32 11.34
CA VAL A 244 26.99 -7.83 12.62
C VAL A 244 28.06 -8.91 12.40
N PRO A 245 28.99 -9.10 13.35
CA PRO A 245 29.94 -10.21 13.28
C PRO A 245 29.23 -11.57 13.22
N VAL A 246 29.72 -12.47 12.36
CA VAL A 246 29.22 -13.84 12.24
C VAL A 246 30.26 -14.79 12.81
N ALA A 247 29.88 -15.62 13.78
CA ALA A 247 30.75 -16.61 14.41
C ALA A 247 30.95 -17.87 13.53
N ASP A 248 31.42 -17.67 12.30
CA ASP A 248 31.82 -18.73 11.37
C ASP A 248 33.12 -18.32 10.66
N PRO A 249 34.24 -19.05 10.82
CA PRO A 249 35.53 -18.69 10.22
C PRO A 249 35.52 -18.72 8.68
N HIS A 250 34.48 -19.30 8.05
CA HIS A 250 34.33 -19.29 6.59
C HIS A 250 33.65 -18.03 6.06
N VAL A 251 33.08 -17.18 6.94
CA VAL A 251 32.47 -15.91 6.56
C VAL A 251 33.53 -14.82 6.56
N VAL A 252 33.96 -14.42 5.36
CA VAL A 252 34.96 -13.35 5.17
C VAL A 252 34.31 -11.96 5.13
N GLY A 253 32.99 -11.88 4.95
CA GLY A 253 32.25 -10.63 4.91
C GLY A 253 32.37 -9.90 3.57
N PHE A 254 32.36 -8.56 3.62
CA PHE A 254 32.55 -7.73 2.43
C PHE A 254 33.98 -7.85 1.92
N VAL A 255 34.14 -8.10 0.62
CA VAL A 255 35.43 -8.22 -0.07
C VAL A 255 35.54 -7.13 -1.14
N SER A 256 36.75 -6.75 -1.52
CA SER A 256 36.97 -5.79 -2.61
C SER A 256 36.60 -6.39 -3.98
N ASP A 257 36.37 -5.54 -4.98
CA ASP A 257 36.10 -5.99 -6.36
C ASP A 257 37.24 -6.89 -6.90
N ASP A 258 38.50 -6.55 -6.59
CA ASP A 258 39.68 -7.36 -6.96
C ASP A 258 39.71 -8.73 -6.26
N GLU A 259 39.32 -8.77 -4.98
CA GLU A 259 39.28 -10.02 -4.22
C GLU A 259 38.12 -10.91 -4.69
N LEU A 260 36.92 -10.35 -4.87
CA LEU A 260 35.79 -11.05 -5.44
C LEU A 260 36.13 -11.61 -6.82
N HIS A 261 36.84 -10.82 -7.64
CA HIS A 261 37.32 -11.25 -8.94
C HIS A 261 38.29 -12.44 -8.84
N ARG A 262 39.25 -12.42 -7.92
CA ARG A 262 40.13 -13.58 -7.68
C ARG A 262 39.34 -14.82 -7.26
N LEU A 263 38.34 -14.67 -6.40
CA LEU A 263 37.47 -15.77 -5.98
C LEU A 263 36.72 -16.37 -7.17
N TYR A 264 36.19 -15.55 -8.09
CA TYR A 264 35.57 -16.07 -9.32
C TYR A 264 36.53 -16.82 -10.22
N LEU A 265 37.82 -16.48 -10.25
CA LEU A 265 38.80 -17.18 -11.09
C LEU A 265 39.34 -18.45 -10.43
N ASP A 266 39.45 -18.48 -9.10
CA ASP A 266 40.19 -19.52 -8.39
C ASP A 266 39.31 -20.53 -7.64
N CYS A 267 38.13 -20.16 -7.14
CA CYS A 267 37.21 -21.12 -6.50
C CYS A 267 36.74 -22.20 -7.48
N ALA A 268 36.36 -23.36 -6.96
CA ALA A 268 35.99 -24.51 -7.78
C ALA A 268 34.64 -24.33 -8.48
N LEU A 269 33.69 -23.70 -7.78
CA LEU A 269 32.34 -23.42 -8.27
C LEU A 269 31.67 -22.31 -7.45
N LEU A 270 30.62 -21.72 -8.01
CA LEU A 270 29.63 -20.96 -7.24
C LEU A 270 28.38 -21.82 -7.00
N TYR A 271 27.96 -21.91 -5.74
CA TYR A 271 26.65 -22.45 -5.40
C TYR A 271 25.62 -21.31 -5.32
N TYR A 272 24.61 -21.34 -6.19
CA TYR A 272 23.56 -20.33 -6.25
C TYR A 272 22.21 -20.91 -5.78
N PRO A 273 21.80 -20.66 -4.52
CA PRO A 273 20.66 -21.36 -3.90
C PRO A 273 19.29 -20.80 -4.28
N SER A 274 19.23 -19.71 -5.05
CA SER A 274 17.98 -19.01 -5.30
C SER A 274 17.02 -19.84 -6.14
N ILE A 275 15.76 -19.91 -5.70
CA ILE A 275 14.61 -20.47 -6.41
C ILE A 275 13.63 -19.37 -6.83
N GLU A 276 14.05 -18.11 -6.76
CA GLU A 276 13.21 -16.97 -7.12
C GLU A 276 12.93 -17.00 -8.62
N VAL A 277 11.66 -16.98 -9.01
CA VAL A 277 11.28 -17.12 -10.43
C VAL A 277 11.38 -15.80 -11.20
N ARG A 278 11.55 -14.69 -10.47
CA ARG A 278 11.57 -13.30 -10.99
C ARG A 278 12.72 -12.46 -10.45
N HIS A 279 13.65 -13.02 -9.68
CA HIS A 279 14.78 -12.28 -9.13
C HIS A 279 16.08 -13.07 -9.25
N VAL A 280 17.16 -12.42 -9.69
CA VAL A 280 18.49 -13.04 -9.81
C VAL A 280 19.57 -12.07 -9.37
N HIS A 281 20.56 -12.58 -8.65
CA HIS A 281 21.73 -11.80 -8.24
C HIS A 281 22.76 -11.73 -9.38
N TYR A 282 23.63 -10.72 -9.36
CA TYR A 282 24.71 -10.60 -10.36
C TYR A 282 25.78 -11.71 -10.21
N SER A 283 25.99 -12.26 -9.01
CA SER A 283 27.05 -13.22 -8.75
C SER A 283 27.07 -14.48 -9.65
N PRO A 284 25.95 -15.19 -9.92
CA PRO A 284 25.96 -16.30 -10.89
C PRO A 284 26.29 -15.85 -12.32
N ILE A 285 25.94 -14.63 -12.70
CA ILE A 285 26.21 -14.09 -14.03
C ILE A 285 27.70 -13.79 -14.17
N GLU A 286 28.28 -13.11 -13.18
CA GLU A 286 29.71 -12.81 -13.15
C GLU A 286 30.57 -14.08 -13.11
N ALA A 287 30.16 -15.06 -12.30
CA ALA A 287 30.79 -16.38 -12.25
C ALA A 287 30.80 -17.06 -13.63
N ALA A 288 29.65 -17.13 -14.30
CA ALA A 288 29.52 -17.74 -15.62
C ALA A 288 30.35 -16.99 -16.68
N ILE A 289 30.40 -15.65 -16.64
CA ILE A 289 31.24 -14.84 -17.55
C ILE A 289 32.71 -15.22 -17.41
N ASN A 290 33.22 -15.35 -16.18
CA ASN A 290 34.61 -15.73 -15.92
C ASN A 290 34.89 -17.22 -16.25
N GLY A 291 33.85 -18.02 -16.50
CA GLY A 291 33.94 -19.44 -16.82
C GLY A 291 34.01 -20.35 -15.60
N MET A 292 33.58 -19.87 -14.43
CA MET A 292 33.45 -20.69 -13.24
C MET A 292 32.15 -21.51 -13.30
N PRO A 293 32.18 -22.83 -12.99
CA PRO A 293 30.96 -23.63 -12.88
C PRO A 293 29.97 -23.04 -11.86
N VAL A 294 28.72 -22.86 -12.28
CA VAL A 294 27.62 -22.40 -11.42
C VAL A 294 26.64 -23.55 -11.18
N ILE A 295 26.30 -23.84 -9.93
CA ILE A 295 25.25 -24.81 -9.60
C ILE A 295 23.98 -24.05 -9.20
N PHE A 296 22.87 -24.29 -9.90
CA PHE A 296 21.63 -23.54 -9.73
C PHE A 296 20.37 -24.39 -9.90
N PHE A 297 19.25 -23.93 -9.36
CA PHE A 297 18.01 -24.71 -9.33
C PHE A 297 17.15 -24.54 -10.58
N ALA A 298 16.56 -25.64 -11.02
CA ALA A 298 15.47 -25.66 -11.99
C ALA A 298 14.27 -24.83 -11.47
N GLY A 299 13.58 -24.15 -12.39
CA GLY A 299 12.47 -23.26 -12.07
C GLY A 299 12.87 -21.88 -11.52
N SER A 300 14.15 -21.64 -11.22
CA SER A 300 14.65 -20.30 -10.87
C SER A 300 14.63 -19.36 -12.08
N LEU A 301 14.76 -18.06 -11.84
CA LEU A 301 14.93 -17.08 -12.91
C LEU A 301 16.19 -17.38 -13.75
N LEU A 302 17.26 -17.88 -13.12
CA LEU A 302 18.49 -18.21 -13.85
C LEU A 302 18.23 -19.33 -14.87
N ASP A 303 17.55 -20.41 -14.48
CA ASP A 303 17.11 -21.49 -15.39
C ASP A 303 16.24 -20.97 -16.54
N ARG A 304 15.30 -20.06 -16.24
CA ARG A 304 14.45 -19.44 -17.26
C ARG A 304 15.25 -18.64 -18.28
N LEU A 305 16.28 -17.91 -17.81
CA LEU A 305 17.14 -17.08 -18.66
C LEU A 305 18.14 -17.91 -19.46
N SER A 306 18.53 -19.09 -18.99
CA SER A 306 19.55 -19.93 -19.63
C SER A 306 19.02 -21.33 -19.95
N ARG A 307 18.03 -21.42 -20.85
CA ARG A 307 17.28 -22.66 -21.13
C ARG A 307 18.14 -23.80 -21.68
N GLY A 308 19.24 -23.48 -22.37
CA GLY A 308 20.24 -24.43 -22.85
C GLY A 308 21.28 -24.84 -21.80
N SER A 309 21.42 -24.09 -20.70
CA SER A 309 22.31 -24.43 -19.58
C SER A 309 21.65 -25.46 -18.66
N THR A 310 21.97 -26.73 -18.83
CA THR A 310 21.31 -27.86 -18.14
C THR A 310 22.25 -28.68 -17.26
N LYS A 311 23.57 -28.58 -17.47
CA LYS A 311 24.58 -29.43 -16.82
C LYS A 311 24.90 -28.99 -15.40
N GLY A 312 24.82 -27.68 -15.12
CA GLY A 312 24.91 -27.13 -13.76
C GLY A 312 23.54 -26.97 -13.08
N ARG A 313 22.46 -27.36 -13.75
CA ARG A 313 21.09 -27.21 -13.26
C ARG A 313 20.67 -28.43 -12.44
N VAL A 314 20.04 -28.19 -11.29
CA VAL A 314 19.59 -29.25 -10.37
C VAL A 314 18.13 -29.09 -9.96
N ASN A 315 17.46 -30.21 -9.67
CA ASN A 315 16.07 -30.24 -9.20
C ASN A 315 15.96 -30.42 -7.69
N SER A 316 17.06 -30.82 -7.03
CA SER A 316 17.08 -31.11 -5.59
C SER A 316 18.43 -30.76 -4.97
N ILE A 317 18.43 -30.64 -3.64
CA ILE A 317 19.66 -30.45 -2.87
C ILE A 317 20.59 -31.67 -2.97
N ALA A 318 20.05 -32.88 -3.10
CA ALA A 318 20.83 -34.09 -3.28
C ALA A 318 21.62 -34.06 -4.61
N GLU A 319 20.95 -33.69 -5.72
CA GLU A 319 21.61 -33.49 -7.01
C GLU A 319 22.66 -32.37 -6.95
N ALA A 320 22.33 -31.26 -6.26
CA ALA A 320 23.28 -30.18 -6.03
C ALA A 320 24.54 -30.66 -5.32
N ARG A 321 24.37 -31.46 -4.26
CA ARG A 321 25.47 -32.01 -3.49
C ARG A 321 26.34 -32.95 -4.31
N GLU A 322 25.75 -33.87 -5.08
CA GLU A 322 26.48 -34.77 -5.95
C GLU A 322 27.37 -34.00 -6.96
N LEU A 323 26.82 -32.98 -7.63
CA LEU A 323 27.59 -32.17 -8.57
C LEU A 323 28.70 -31.38 -7.88
N VAL A 324 28.41 -30.78 -6.72
CA VAL A 324 29.40 -30.04 -5.93
C VAL A 324 30.58 -30.93 -5.55
N GLU A 325 30.31 -32.13 -5.03
CA GLU A 325 31.35 -33.08 -4.63
C GLU A 325 32.20 -33.53 -5.83
N ARG A 326 31.59 -33.81 -6.98
CA ARG A 326 32.33 -34.15 -8.22
C ARG A 326 33.21 -33.02 -8.72
N ILE A 327 32.74 -31.77 -8.68
CA ILE A 327 33.54 -30.61 -9.08
C ILE A 327 34.71 -30.38 -8.10
N LEU A 328 34.48 -30.52 -6.80
CA LEU A 328 35.53 -30.44 -5.78
C LEU A 328 36.57 -31.55 -5.94
N ALA A 329 36.15 -32.76 -6.31
CA ALA A 329 37.03 -33.89 -6.65
C ALA A 329 37.81 -33.68 -7.96
N GLY A 330 37.43 -32.69 -8.78
CA GLY A 330 38.15 -32.31 -10.00
C GLY A 330 37.74 -33.09 -11.25
N ASP A 331 36.48 -33.53 -11.35
CA ASP A 331 35.88 -34.15 -12.54
C ASP A 331 35.93 -33.20 -13.75
N ARG A 332 37.01 -33.27 -14.54
CA ARG A 332 37.27 -32.37 -15.67
C ARG A 332 36.20 -32.46 -16.78
N PRO A 333 35.79 -33.67 -17.24
CA PRO A 333 34.71 -33.78 -18.22
C PRO A 333 33.43 -33.06 -17.79
N LEU A 334 32.97 -33.28 -16.54
CA LEU A 334 31.79 -32.60 -16.01
C LEU A 334 31.98 -31.08 -15.99
N ILE A 335 33.11 -30.62 -15.46
CA ILE A 335 33.42 -29.19 -15.36
C ILE A 335 33.41 -28.53 -16.74
N ASP A 336 34.00 -29.16 -17.76
CA ASP A 336 34.05 -28.62 -19.11
C ASP A 336 32.67 -28.64 -19.79
N GLU A 337 31.83 -29.66 -19.52
CA GLU A 337 30.43 -29.67 -19.95
C GLU A 337 29.63 -28.49 -19.34
N ILE A 338 29.75 -28.26 -18.03
CA ILE A 338 29.09 -27.15 -17.33
C ILE A 338 29.60 -25.78 -17.83
N LYS A 339 30.89 -25.66 -18.11
CA LYS A 339 31.44 -24.40 -18.63
C LYS A 339 30.99 -24.13 -20.07
N ALA A 340 30.81 -25.17 -20.86
CA ALA A 340 30.40 -25.05 -22.25
C ALA A 340 28.95 -24.57 -22.37
N ASP A 341 28.02 -25.13 -21.59
CA ASP A 341 26.61 -24.76 -21.69
C ASP A 341 26.30 -23.41 -21.02
N GLN A 342 26.97 -23.09 -19.90
CA GLN A 342 26.78 -21.81 -19.18
C GLN A 342 27.28 -20.57 -19.91
N GLN A 343 27.88 -20.70 -21.09
CA GLN A 343 28.15 -19.55 -21.96
C GLN A 343 26.85 -18.83 -22.36
N GLU A 344 25.72 -19.54 -22.38
CA GLU A 344 24.42 -18.95 -22.64
C GLU A 344 24.00 -17.97 -21.53
N ILE A 345 24.28 -18.27 -20.25
CA ILE A 345 24.05 -17.33 -19.14
C ILE A 345 24.75 -16.02 -19.44
N ALA A 346 26.06 -16.06 -19.75
CA ALA A 346 26.84 -14.87 -20.06
C ALA A 346 26.33 -14.12 -21.31
N TYR A 347 25.85 -14.85 -22.32
CA TYR A 347 25.32 -14.27 -23.56
C TYR A 347 24.09 -13.39 -23.31
N HIS A 348 23.16 -13.80 -22.44
CA HIS A 348 21.92 -13.04 -22.17
C HIS A 348 22.14 -11.71 -21.43
N PHE A 349 23.31 -11.51 -20.83
CA PHE A 349 23.71 -10.24 -20.21
C PHE A 349 24.73 -9.46 -21.04
N SER A 350 25.04 -9.94 -22.24
CA SER A 350 26.00 -9.30 -23.15
C SER A 350 25.35 -8.22 -24.02
N ASP A 351 26.17 -7.28 -24.49
CA ASP A 351 25.75 -6.26 -25.46
C ASP A 351 25.17 -6.87 -26.75
N ALA A 352 25.70 -8.02 -27.17
CA ALA A 352 25.27 -8.75 -28.37
C ALA A 352 23.82 -9.24 -28.29
N TYR A 353 23.33 -9.55 -27.09
CA TYR A 353 21.93 -9.91 -26.87
C TYR A 353 21.06 -8.70 -26.54
N CYS A 354 21.53 -7.85 -25.63
CA CYS A 354 20.74 -6.76 -25.05
C CYS A 354 20.46 -5.65 -26.06
N GLU A 355 21.46 -5.15 -26.81
CA GLU A 355 21.24 -4.02 -27.74
C GLU A 355 20.21 -4.36 -28.83
N PRO A 356 20.35 -5.48 -29.58
CA PRO A 356 19.37 -5.84 -30.60
C PRO A 356 17.99 -6.08 -30.01
N THR A 357 17.91 -6.65 -28.80
CA THR A 357 16.64 -6.90 -28.12
C THR A 357 15.96 -5.60 -27.71
N TRP A 358 16.67 -4.64 -27.11
CA TRP A 358 16.13 -3.31 -26.79
C TRP A 358 15.59 -2.62 -28.04
N ARG A 359 16.38 -2.58 -29.12
CA ARG A 359 15.99 -1.94 -30.38
C ARG A 359 14.73 -2.57 -30.96
N ARG A 360 14.66 -3.90 -31.02
CA ARG A 360 13.50 -4.65 -31.50
C ARG A 360 12.27 -4.41 -30.62
N GLN A 361 12.41 -4.48 -29.30
CA GLN A 361 11.29 -4.32 -28.38
C GLN A 361 10.74 -2.90 -28.37
N MET A 362 11.60 -1.87 -28.36
CA MET A 362 11.17 -0.47 -28.48
C MET A 362 10.52 -0.15 -29.83
N GLN A 363 10.92 -0.83 -30.90
CA GLN A 363 10.28 -0.69 -32.21
C GLN A 363 8.91 -1.37 -32.23
N ASN A 364 8.85 -2.65 -31.84
CA ASN A 364 7.63 -3.48 -31.95
C ASN A 364 6.53 -3.03 -30.98
N SER A 365 6.88 -2.60 -29.77
CA SER A 365 5.94 -2.03 -28.80
C SER A 365 5.40 -0.65 -29.21
N GLY A 366 6.03 0.00 -30.20
CA GLY A 366 5.69 1.35 -30.63
C GLY A 366 6.30 2.45 -29.76
N PHE A 367 7.22 2.13 -28.84
CA PHE A 367 7.91 3.14 -28.02
C PHE A 367 8.62 4.20 -28.88
N PHE A 368 9.37 3.80 -29.91
CA PHE A 368 10.02 4.77 -30.81
C PHE A 368 9.01 5.66 -31.55
N ALA A 369 7.86 5.12 -31.96
CA ALA A 369 6.80 5.89 -32.60
C ALA A 369 6.15 6.88 -31.61
N ALA A 370 5.93 6.46 -30.37
CA ALA A 370 5.42 7.31 -29.29
C ALA A 370 6.39 8.45 -28.96
N MET A 371 7.70 8.21 -29.06
CA MET A 371 8.72 9.24 -28.92
C MET A 371 8.72 10.24 -30.07
N GLN A 372 8.29 9.89 -31.29
CA GLN A 372 8.27 10.81 -32.44
C GLN A 372 7.00 11.69 -32.53
N ARG A 373 5.94 11.36 -31.78
CA ARG A 373 4.65 12.07 -31.82
C ARG A 373 4.74 13.46 -31.16
N THR A 374 4.90 14.50 -31.97
CA THR A 374 4.11 15.74 -31.81
C THR A 374 4.06 16.57 -33.11
N SER A 375 2.89 17.13 -33.43
CA SER A 375 2.82 18.21 -34.43
C SER A 375 3.54 19.45 -33.89
N LYS A 376 4.42 20.06 -34.69
CA LYS A 376 5.09 21.32 -34.31
C LYS A 376 4.11 22.42 -33.91
N TRP A 377 2.92 22.42 -34.51
CA TRP A 377 1.82 23.31 -34.17
C TRP A 377 1.24 23.05 -32.79
N GLN A 378 1.10 21.79 -32.38
CA GLN A 378 0.64 21.44 -31.03
C GLN A 378 1.66 21.86 -29.96
N ILE A 379 2.97 21.65 -30.21
CA ILE A 379 4.03 22.12 -29.31
C ILE A 379 3.99 23.64 -29.18
N ALA A 380 3.95 24.35 -30.32
CA ALA A 380 3.90 25.81 -30.33
C ALA A 380 2.65 26.35 -29.61
N TRP A 381 1.50 25.72 -29.81
CA TRP A 381 0.24 26.09 -29.14
C TRP A 381 0.28 25.83 -27.63
N ILE A 382 0.80 24.69 -27.18
CA ILE A 382 0.97 24.36 -25.76
C ILE A 382 1.95 25.34 -25.10
N GLU A 383 3.08 25.64 -25.74
CA GLU A 383 4.06 26.59 -25.20
C GLU A 383 3.54 28.04 -25.22
N LEU A 384 2.74 28.41 -26.23
CA LEU A 384 2.04 29.70 -26.27
C LEU A 384 1.04 29.80 -25.12
N LEU A 385 0.17 28.80 -24.94
CA LEU A 385 -0.77 28.71 -23.81
C LEU A 385 -0.03 28.77 -22.47
N ARG A 386 1.07 28.03 -22.31
CA ARG A 386 1.91 28.07 -21.10
C ARG A 386 2.50 29.44 -20.85
N SER A 387 2.97 30.11 -21.90
CA SER A 387 3.57 31.45 -21.80
C SER A 387 2.52 32.52 -21.48
N LEU A 388 1.33 32.42 -22.06
CA LEU A 388 0.20 33.33 -21.82
C LEU A 388 -0.47 33.11 -20.45
N LEU A 389 -0.51 31.87 -19.96
CA LEU A 389 -1.08 31.53 -18.65
C LEU A 389 -0.08 31.74 -17.50
N LYS A 390 1.22 31.90 -17.80
CA LYS A 390 2.29 32.12 -16.83
C LYS A 390 2.03 33.24 -15.81
N PRO A 391 1.44 34.41 -16.18
CA PRO A 391 1.17 35.50 -15.24
C PRO A 391 -0.03 35.23 -14.31
N VAL A 392 -1.02 34.47 -14.77
CA VAL A 392 -2.30 34.27 -14.07
C VAL A 392 -2.28 32.99 -13.22
N ALA A 393 -1.49 32.00 -13.62
CA ALA A 393 -1.46 30.68 -12.99
C ALA A 393 -0.64 30.59 -11.69
N HIS A 394 -0.01 31.68 -11.19
CA HIS A 394 0.87 31.64 -10.01
C HIS A 394 1.90 30.49 -10.07
N GLY A 395 2.46 30.23 -11.26
CA GLY A 395 3.38 29.10 -11.49
C GLY A 395 2.74 27.72 -11.67
N ARG A 396 1.42 27.55 -11.47
CA ARG A 396 0.72 26.26 -11.66
C ARG A 396 0.24 26.07 -13.09
N LEU A 397 1.17 25.80 -14.01
CA LEU A 397 0.87 25.22 -15.33
C LEU A 397 0.62 23.71 -15.26
N LYS A 398 0.06 23.19 -14.15
CA LYS A 398 -0.25 21.76 -14.00
C LYS A 398 -1.46 21.43 -14.86
N ILE A 399 -1.24 20.99 -16.11
CA ILE A 399 -2.21 20.10 -16.76
C ILE A 399 -2.31 18.92 -15.81
N ASN A 400 -3.42 18.73 -15.09
CA ASN A 400 -3.60 17.54 -14.27
C ASN A 400 -3.80 16.36 -15.23
N PRO A 401 -2.76 15.54 -15.49
CA PRO A 401 -2.83 14.52 -16.53
C PRO A 401 -3.86 13.44 -16.18
N HIS A 402 -4.21 13.36 -14.89
CA HIS A 402 -5.12 12.40 -14.31
C HIS A 402 -6.55 12.92 -14.22
N ARG A 403 -6.87 14.14 -14.70
CA ARG A 403 -8.20 14.76 -14.49
C ARG A 403 -9.36 13.84 -14.87
N ARG A 404 -9.26 13.14 -16.01
CA ARG A 404 -10.29 12.17 -16.43
C ARG A 404 -10.33 10.94 -15.51
N ALA A 405 -9.17 10.36 -15.21
CA ALA A 405 -9.08 9.16 -14.38
C ALA A 405 -9.47 9.39 -12.91
N LEU A 406 -9.23 10.60 -12.39
CA LEU A 406 -9.61 11.01 -11.03
C LEU A 406 -10.99 11.66 -10.97
N THR A 407 -11.74 11.69 -12.07
CA THR A 407 -13.14 12.12 -12.03
C THR A 407 -13.89 11.15 -11.12
N LEU A 408 -14.46 11.68 -10.04
CA LEU A 408 -15.29 10.90 -9.13
C LEU A 408 -16.49 10.40 -9.93
N MET A 409 -16.79 9.10 -9.81
CA MET A 409 -17.97 8.57 -10.48
C MET A 409 -19.22 9.24 -9.91
N SER A 410 -20.07 9.76 -10.80
CA SER A 410 -21.44 10.12 -10.45
C SER A 410 -22.30 8.88 -10.64
N THR A 411 -23.14 8.57 -9.66
CA THR A 411 -24.01 7.39 -9.67
C THR A 411 -25.36 7.76 -9.10
N THR A 412 -26.39 7.08 -9.55
CA THR A 412 -27.74 7.16 -8.99
C THR A 412 -28.18 5.85 -8.36
N LEU A 413 -27.34 4.80 -8.40
CA LEU A 413 -27.68 3.49 -7.85
C LEU A 413 -27.94 3.62 -6.35
N THR A 414 -29.01 3.01 -5.88
CA THR A 414 -29.31 2.81 -4.46
C THR A 414 -28.42 1.71 -3.88
N PRO A 415 -28.31 1.60 -2.54
CA PRO A 415 -27.59 0.50 -1.91
C PRO A 415 -28.09 -0.89 -2.33
N THR A 416 -29.42 -1.05 -2.50
CA THR A 416 -30.04 -2.31 -2.93
C THR A 416 -29.63 -2.67 -4.36
N GLU A 417 -29.74 -1.73 -5.31
CA GLU A 417 -29.33 -1.96 -6.71
C GLU A 417 -27.83 -2.22 -6.81
N ALA A 418 -27.01 -1.59 -5.96
CA ALA A 418 -25.59 -1.93 -5.89
C ALA A 418 -25.33 -3.32 -5.34
N LYS A 419 -26.11 -3.78 -4.36
CA LYS A 419 -26.01 -5.17 -3.87
C LYS A 419 -26.37 -6.17 -4.97
N GLU A 420 -27.38 -5.89 -5.79
CA GLU A 420 -27.72 -6.71 -6.95
C GLU A 420 -26.61 -6.71 -8.01
N LYS A 421 -26.05 -5.54 -8.32
CA LYS A 421 -25.05 -5.38 -9.39
C LYS A 421 -23.64 -5.83 -9.00
N TYR A 422 -23.25 -5.62 -7.76
CA TYR A 422 -21.88 -5.79 -7.25
C TYR A 422 -21.77 -6.87 -6.16
N GLY A 423 -22.89 -7.51 -5.77
CA GLY A 423 -22.97 -8.49 -4.70
C GLY A 423 -22.93 -7.89 -3.28
N SER A 424 -22.66 -6.59 -3.15
CA SER A 424 -22.53 -5.89 -1.86
C SER A 424 -22.71 -4.39 -2.00
N SER A 425 -22.92 -3.71 -0.87
CA SER A 425 -23.03 -2.26 -0.72
C SER A 425 -22.29 -1.79 0.54
N LEU A 426 -22.28 -0.48 0.80
CA LEU A 426 -21.74 0.04 2.07
C LEU A 426 -22.41 -0.56 3.31
N PHE A 427 -23.64 -1.08 3.19
CA PHE A 427 -24.36 -1.72 4.29
C PHE A 427 -23.78 -3.10 4.65
N ASP A 428 -23.09 -3.76 3.72
CA ASP A 428 -22.32 -4.98 3.99
C ASP A 428 -20.91 -4.64 4.53
N GLY A 429 -20.44 -3.41 4.26
CA GLY A 429 -19.24 -2.81 4.83
C GLY A 429 -18.00 -2.85 3.94
N VAL A 430 -17.00 -2.07 4.33
CA VAL A 430 -15.67 -2.01 3.71
C VAL A 430 -14.64 -2.41 4.77
N SER A 431 -13.93 -3.50 4.52
CA SER A 431 -12.73 -3.89 5.29
C SER A 431 -11.52 -3.14 4.74
N PHE A 432 -10.74 -2.53 5.62
CA PHE A 432 -9.46 -1.93 5.27
C PHE A 432 -8.29 -2.90 5.46
N LYS A 433 -8.56 -4.09 6.00
CA LYS A 433 -7.56 -5.16 6.15
C LYS A 433 -7.24 -5.85 4.83
N ASP A 434 -8.20 -5.81 3.90
CA ASP A 434 -8.12 -6.55 2.65
C ASP A 434 -7.22 -5.80 1.65
N VAL A 435 -6.55 -6.56 0.78
CA VAL A 435 -5.62 -6.01 -0.23
C VAL A 435 -6.32 -5.05 -1.20
N GLY A 436 -7.58 -5.35 -1.56
CA GLY A 436 -8.42 -4.55 -2.45
C GLY A 436 -9.70 -4.07 -1.76
N PHE A 437 -10.42 -3.18 -2.44
CA PHE A 437 -11.72 -2.69 -1.96
C PHE A 437 -12.88 -3.43 -2.63
N PRO A 438 -14.05 -3.54 -1.95
CA PRO A 438 -15.24 -4.15 -2.53
C PRO A 438 -15.63 -3.51 -3.87
N PRO A 439 -16.27 -4.26 -4.80
CA PRO A 439 -16.56 -3.76 -6.15
C PRO A 439 -17.47 -2.53 -6.20
N PHE A 440 -18.27 -2.28 -5.15
CA PHE A 440 -19.10 -1.08 -5.00
C PHE A 440 -18.31 0.17 -4.58
N VAL A 441 -17.03 0.07 -4.26
CA VAL A 441 -16.15 1.22 -4.01
C VAL A 441 -15.55 1.65 -5.35
N ASP A 442 -15.69 2.94 -5.69
CA ASP A 442 -15.10 3.53 -6.90
C ASP A 442 -13.61 3.81 -6.69
N LEU A 443 -13.28 4.52 -5.62
CA LEU A 443 -11.89 4.76 -5.21
C LEU A 443 -11.79 5.08 -3.71
N VAL A 444 -10.58 4.90 -3.19
CA VAL A 444 -10.18 5.40 -1.88
C VAL A 444 -8.84 6.12 -2.00
N ASP A 445 -8.79 7.36 -1.51
CA ASP A 445 -7.62 8.23 -1.52
C ASP A 445 -7.23 8.68 -0.11
N GLY A 446 -5.96 9.04 0.06
CA GLY A 446 -5.41 9.56 1.31
C GLY A 446 -5.20 8.49 2.39
N ILE A 447 -4.94 7.25 1.98
CA ILE A 447 -4.65 6.12 2.87
C ILE A 447 -3.41 5.35 2.40
N SER A 448 -2.81 4.58 3.30
CA SER A 448 -1.72 3.65 3.01
C SER A 448 -2.18 2.37 2.31
N ALA A 449 -1.22 1.51 1.95
CA ALA A 449 -1.52 0.09 1.74
C ALA A 449 -2.02 -0.58 3.02
N ASP A 450 -2.59 -1.77 2.85
CA ASP A 450 -2.99 -2.67 3.93
C ASP A 450 -1.80 -3.12 4.75
N GLU A 451 -2.02 -3.24 6.05
CA GLU A 451 -1.04 -3.68 7.04
C GLU A 451 -1.53 -4.91 7.82
N GLY A 452 -2.47 -5.66 7.27
CA GLY A 452 -3.10 -6.83 7.90
C GLY A 452 -4.11 -6.52 9.02
N TRP A 453 -3.95 -5.39 9.72
CA TRP A 453 -4.90 -4.92 10.74
C TRP A 453 -5.85 -3.82 10.24
N GLY A 454 -5.44 -3.05 9.23
CA GLY A 454 -6.16 -1.89 8.71
C GLY A 454 -5.27 -1.04 7.79
N ARG A 455 -5.64 0.24 7.61
CA ARG A 455 -4.89 1.22 6.82
C ARG A 455 -4.83 2.57 7.53
N TRP A 456 -3.65 3.17 7.56
CA TRP A 456 -3.49 4.52 8.06
C TRP A 456 -3.91 5.57 7.03
N SER A 457 -4.40 6.71 7.49
CA SER A 457 -4.44 7.93 6.72
C SER A 457 -3.02 8.29 6.28
N ASN A 458 -2.90 8.80 5.06
CA ASN A 458 -1.66 9.38 4.56
C ASN A 458 -1.95 10.81 4.08
N GLY A 459 -1.86 11.76 5.00
CA GLY A 459 -2.15 13.18 4.78
C GLY A 459 -3.40 13.68 5.51
N LYS A 460 -3.91 14.82 5.06
CA LYS A 460 -4.97 15.58 5.75
C LYS A 460 -6.38 15.06 5.49
N THR A 461 -6.57 14.21 4.49
CA THR A 461 -7.91 13.87 4.00
C THR A 461 -7.95 12.43 3.54
N ILE A 462 -8.92 11.66 4.03
CA ILE A 462 -9.32 10.37 3.43
C ILE A 462 -10.58 10.61 2.61
N THR A 463 -10.59 10.15 1.37
CA THR A 463 -11.76 10.22 0.49
C THR A 463 -12.17 8.82 0.08
N ILE A 464 -13.42 8.43 0.35
CA ILE A 464 -14.00 7.17 -0.11
C ILE A 464 -15.15 7.51 -1.03
N VAL A 465 -15.10 7.04 -2.27
CA VAL A 465 -16.16 7.26 -3.26
C VAL A 465 -16.84 5.95 -3.57
N LEU A 466 -18.16 5.95 -3.50
CA LEU A 466 -19.01 4.78 -3.69
C LEU A 466 -19.61 4.78 -5.10
N LYS A 467 -19.89 3.58 -5.59
CA LYS A 467 -20.63 3.33 -6.83
C LYS A 467 -22.14 3.35 -6.66
N HIS A 468 -22.61 3.63 -5.46
CA HIS A 468 -24.00 3.90 -5.13
C HIS A 468 -24.11 5.15 -4.25
N VAL A 469 -25.31 5.71 -4.16
CA VAL A 469 -25.60 6.85 -3.30
C VAL A 469 -26.05 6.42 -1.91
N LEU A 470 -25.81 7.29 -0.95
CA LEU A 470 -26.43 7.33 0.36
C LEU A 470 -27.47 8.46 0.33
N HIS A 471 -28.65 8.21 0.89
CA HIS A 471 -29.75 9.17 0.93
C HIS A 471 -30.62 8.89 2.16
N GLY A 472 -31.45 9.87 2.53
CA GLY A 472 -32.36 9.72 3.67
C GLY A 472 -31.60 9.50 4.97
N GLU A 473 -32.25 8.78 5.88
CA GLU A 473 -31.78 8.53 7.24
C GLU A 473 -31.00 7.22 7.35
N PHE A 474 -29.78 7.30 7.88
CA PHE A 474 -28.93 6.15 8.17
C PHE A 474 -27.88 6.49 9.23
N ARG A 475 -27.22 5.46 9.75
CA ARG A 475 -26.03 5.60 10.60
C ARG A 475 -24.80 5.00 9.91
N LEU A 476 -23.66 5.66 10.06
CA LEU A 476 -22.36 5.21 9.58
C LEU A 476 -21.54 4.69 10.77
N TYR A 477 -21.13 3.43 10.71
CA TYR A 477 -20.16 2.84 11.62
C TYR A 477 -18.75 3.11 11.10
N VAL A 478 -17.88 3.61 11.97
CA VAL A 478 -16.45 3.76 11.70
C VAL A 478 -15.69 3.05 12.82
N TYR A 479 -14.97 2.00 12.47
CA TYR A 479 -14.07 1.29 13.36
C TYR A 479 -12.63 1.55 12.98
N GLY A 480 -11.86 2.00 13.97
CA GLY A 480 -10.50 2.45 13.77
C GLY A 480 -9.88 3.03 15.04
N VAL A 481 -8.71 3.64 14.86
CA VAL A 481 -7.93 4.29 15.90
C VAL A 481 -7.46 5.66 15.44
N ALA A 482 -7.06 6.51 16.38
CA ALA A 482 -6.40 7.76 16.07
C ALA A 482 -4.95 7.75 16.57
N PHE A 483 -4.09 8.46 15.84
CA PHE A 483 -2.67 8.61 16.15
C PHE A 483 -2.36 10.00 16.70
N GLY A 484 -1.54 10.05 17.75
CA GLY A 484 -1.10 11.29 18.40
C GLY A 484 -2.29 12.15 18.86
N LYS A 485 -2.20 13.46 18.63
CA LYS A 485 -3.22 14.44 19.05
C LYS A 485 -4.62 14.16 18.50
N ASN A 486 -4.75 13.39 17.42
CA ASN A 486 -6.05 13.03 16.86
C ASN A 486 -6.87 12.12 17.79
N ALA A 487 -6.24 11.46 18.78
CA ALA A 487 -6.95 10.67 19.79
C ALA A 487 -7.61 11.53 20.87
N GLU A 488 -7.26 12.81 20.94
CA GLU A 488 -7.75 13.78 21.93
C GLU A 488 -8.73 14.79 21.34
N VAL A 489 -8.82 14.87 20.01
CA VAL A 489 -9.70 15.82 19.32
C VAL A 489 -10.69 15.12 18.40
N PRO A 490 -11.87 15.72 18.16
CA PRO A 490 -12.84 15.14 17.24
C PRO A 490 -12.35 15.21 15.80
N VAL A 491 -12.55 14.13 15.05
CA VAL A 491 -12.23 14.00 13.64
C VAL A 491 -13.51 14.23 12.80
N PRO A 492 -13.53 15.23 11.90
CA PRO A 492 -14.67 15.48 11.02
C PRO A 492 -14.87 14.40 9.95
N VAL A 493 -16.10 13.90 9.82
CA VAL A 493 -16.59 13.02 8.76
C VAL A 493 -17.74 13.70 8.03
N ARG A 494 -17.58 13.95 6.73
CA ARG A 494 -18.55 14.64 5.89
C ARG A 494 -19.13 13.72 4.82
N ILE A 495 -20.46 13.74 4.68
CA ILE A 495 -21.20 13.09 3.59
C ILE A 495 -22.20 14.11 3.04
N GLY A 496 -22.11 14.43 1.75
CA GLY A 496 -22.88 15.52 1.15
C GLY A 496 -22.60 16.86 1.82
N THR A 497 -23.65 17.51 2.34
CA THR A 497 -23.57 18.78 3.08
C THR A 497 -23.46 18.60 4.59
N GLN A 498 -23.61 17.38 5.11
CA GLN A 498 -23.59 17.12 6.55
C GLN A 498 -22.20 16.69 7.00
N THR A 499 -21.75 17.29 8.10
CA THR A 499 -20.53 16.88 8.82
C THR A 499 -20.93 16.36 10.20
N ARG A 500 -20.29 15.27 10.62
CA ARG A 500 -20.36 14.69 11.96
C ARG A 500 -18.95 14.56 12.52
N MET A 501 -18.83 14.61 13.82
CA MET A 501 -17.55 14.50 14.50
C MET A 501 -17.47 13.12 15.14
N MET A 502 -16.36 12.40 14.94
CA MET A 502 -16.07 11.15 15.64
C MET A 502 -14.88 11.34 16.57
N GLN A 503 -14.91 10.68 17.74
CA GLN A 503 -13.74 10.55 18.60
C GLN A 503 -13.25 9.11 18.54
N LEU A 504 -11.99 8.90 18.17
CA LEU A 504 -11.40 7.56 18.08
C LEU A 504 -10.41 7.34 19.22
N ALA A 505 -10.36 6.11 19.72
CA ALA A 505 -9.40 5.72 20.74
C ALA A 505 -7.96 5.68 20.18
N SER A 506 -6.98 5.78 21.07
CA SER A 506 -5.55 5.74 20.71
C SER A 506 -5.02 4.33 20.39
N SER A 507 -5.79 3.28 20.70
CA SER A 507 -5.43 1.88 20.45
C SER A 507 -6.63 1.02 20.09
N LEU A 508 -6.39 -0.08 19.37
CA LEU A 508 -7.45 -0.98 18.91
C LEU A 508 -8.15 -1.68 20.08
N GLU A 509 -7.41 -2.07 21.12
CA GLU A 509 -7.95 -2.71 22.33
C GLU A 509 -9.00 -1.85 23.05
N LYS A 510 -8.87 -0.52 22.96
CA LYS A 510 -9.80 0.45 23.56
C LYS A 510 -10.88 0.92 22.60
N SER A 511 -10.84 0.49 21.34
CA SER A 511 -11.75 0.97 20.30
C SER A 511 -12.95 0.03 20.15
N SER A 512 -14.15 0.56 20.36
CA SER A 512 -15.42 -0.12 20.08
C SER A 512 -16.08 0.35 18.77
N GLY A 513 -15.42 1.23 18.02
CA GLY A 513 -15.98 1.92 16.87
C GLY A 513 -17.02 3.00 17.23
N VAL A 514 -17.38 3.82 16.25
CA VAL A 514 -18.23 5.00 16.45
C VAL A 514 -19.38 4.99 15.44
N TRP A 515 -20.59 5.28 15.91
CA TRP A 515 -21.76 5.48 15.06
C TRP A 515 -22.04 6.97 14.84
N LEU A 516 -22.18 7.36 13.58
CA LEU A 516 -22.48 8.73 13.15
C LEU A 516 -23.82 8.77 12.41
N HIS A 517 -24.77 9.57 12.87
CA HIS A 517 -26.11 9.65 12.29
C HIS A 517 -26.20 10.69 11.18
N PHE A 518 -26.76 10.34 10.03
CA PHE A 518 -26.94 11.21 8.87
C PHE A 518 -28.40 11.22 8.40
N ASN A 519 -28.88 12.37 7.92
CA ASN A 519 -30.17 12.52 7.23
C ASN A 519 -29.95 13.34 5.96
N LEU A 520 -29.59 12.68 4.87
CA LEU A 520 -29.20 13.36 3.62
C LEU A 520 -30.42 13.73 2.79
N LYS A 521 -30.68 15.04 2.64
CA LYS A 521 -31.75 15.57 1.77
C LYS A 521 -31.45 15.43 0.28
N LYS A 522 -30.16 15.40 -0.08
CA LYS A 522 -29.68 15.12 -1.44
C LYS A 522 -28.79 13.89 -1.41
N PRO A 523 -28.95 12.96 -2.36
CA PRO A 523 -28.09 11.80 -2.45
C PRO A 523 -26.61 12.20 -2.56
N ALA A 524 -25.74 11.47 -1.89
CA ALA A 524 -24.30 11.66 -1.97
C ALA A 524 -23.58 10.31 -1.93
N ASN A 525 -22.47 10.19 -2.65
CA ASN A 525 -21.69 8.95 -2.74
C ASN A 525 -20.23 9.12 -2.26
N VAL A 526 -19.91 10.25 -1.63
CA VAL A 526 -18.56 10.56 -1.14
C VAL A 526 -18.58 10.68 0.37
N ILE A 527 -17.70 9.91 1.01
CA ILE A 527 -17.39 10.01 2.43
C ILE A 527 -16.01 10.67 2.54
N LEU A 528 -15.94 11.79 3.26
CA LEU A 528 -14.72 12.56 3.44
C LEU A 528 -14.36 12.60 4.92
N ILE A 529 -13.19 12.10 5.30
CA ILE A 529 -12.67 12.20 6.67
C ILE A 529 -11.52 13.20 6.66
N THR A 530 -11.61 14.27 7.44
CA THR A 530 -10.57 15.30 7.53
C THR A 530 -9.74 15.07 8.78
N ILE A 531 -8.43 14.88 8.63
CA ILE A 531 -7.50 14.63 9.73
C ILE A 531 -7.04 15.97 10.31
N PRO A 532 -7.36 16.28 11.58
CA PRO A 532 -7.00 17.57 12.17
C PRO A 532 -5.48 17.79 12.31
N TYR A 533 -4.76 16.78 12.81
CA TYR A 533 -3.33 16.86 13.13
C TYR A 533 -2.54 15.71 12.48
N PRO A 534 -2.43 15.66 11.14
CA PRO A 534 -1.64 14.64 10.48
C PRO A 534 -0.16 14.81 10.83
N THR A 535 0.51 13.74 11.26
CA THR A 535 1.85 13.75 11.86
C THR A 535 2.74 12.71 11.19
N VAL A 536 4.01 13.05 10.92
CA VAL A 536 5.01 12.11 10.37
C VAL A 536 5.89 11.62 11.52
N PRO A 537 5.81 10.34 11.93
CA PRO A 537 6.68 9.78 12.96
C PRO A 537 8.14 9.65 12.50
N GLU A 538 9.09 9.51 13.43
CA GLU A 538 10.53 9.40 13.09
C GLU A 538 10.86 8.17 12.23
N VAL A 539 10.18 7.05 12.47
CA VAL A 539 10.42 5.77 11.78
C VAL A 539 9.46 5.50 10.62
N ASP A 540 8.57 6.44 10.30
CA ASP A 540 7.56 6.28 9.28
C ASP A 540 7.46 7.55 8.43
N THR A 541 7.68 7.43 7.12
CA THR A 541 7.68 8.56 6.20
C THR A 541 6.27 9.10 5.88
N ARG A 542 5.21 8.44 6.36
CA ARG A 542 3.81 8.78 6.06
C ARG A 542 3.26 9.79 7.06
N SER A 543 2.29 10.57 6.60
CA SER A 543 1.59 11.54 7.47
C SER A 543 0.34 10.90 8.09
N LEU A 544 0.51 10.28 9.26
CA LEU A 544 -0.48 9.50 9.98
C LEU A 544 -1.44 10.37 10.80
N GLY A 545 -2.64 9.85 11.08
CA GLY A 545 -3.58 10.51 11.97
C GLY A 545 -4.79 9.67 12.35
N VAL A 546 -5.39 8.95 11.39
CA VAL A 546 -6.48 7.98 11.66
C VAL A 546 -6.17 6.65 10.99
N GLY A 547 -6.30 5.56 11.74
CA GLY A 547 -6.19 4.19 11.27
C GLY A 547 -7.57 3.60 11.07
N LEU A 548 -7.95 3.26 9.84
CA LEU A 548 -9.24 2.66 9.53
C LEU A 548 -9.14 1.14 9.48
N VAL A 549 -10.10 0.47 10.12
CA VAL A 549 -10.24 -0.99 10.09
C VAL A 549 -11.48 -1.40 9.33
N LYS A 550 -12.63 -0.79 9.64
CA LYS A 550 -13.91 -1.07 8.98
C LYS A 550 -14.78 0.17 8.91
N ILE A 551 -15.49 0.34 7.80
CA ILE A 551 -16.60 1.30 7.69
C ILE A 551 -17.84 0.55 7.18
N ALA A 552 -19.01 0.82 7.75
CA ALA A 552 -20.27 0.25 7.27
C ALA A 552 -21.43 1.24 7.47
N ALA A 553 -22.51 1.09 6.71
CA ALA A 553 -23.76 1.81 6.93
C ALA A 553 -24.84 0.88 7.52
N SER A 554 -25.81 1.45 8.21
CA SER A 554 -27.00 0.76 8.71
C SER A 554 -28.20 1.71 8.64
N PRO A 555 -29.42 1.22 8.39
CA PRO A 555 -30.64 2.01 8.55
C PRO A 555 -30.78 2.52 9.99
N ILE A 556 -31.59 3.56 10.20
CA ILE A 556 -31.99 3.99 11.55
C ILE A 556 -33.10 3.06 12.04
N GLY A 557 -32.86 2.37 13.17
CA GLY A 557 -33.83 1.59 13.96
C GLY A 557 -34.70 0.58 13.20
N LEU A 558 -34.49 -0.71 13.42
CA LEU A 558 -35.40 -1.73 12.90
C LEU A 558 -36.80 -1.54 13.51
N SER A 559 -37.88 -1.84 12.76
CA SER A 559 -39.17 -2.07 13.43
C SER A 559 -39.04 -3.27 14.38
N LEU A 560 -39.95 -3.40 15.34
CA LEU A 560 -39.98 -4.55 16.25
C LEU A 560 -39.99 -5.89 15.48
N GLU A 561 -40.80 -5.97 14.41
CA GLU A 561 -40.87 -7.16 13.54
C GLU A 561 -39.58 -7.41 12.76
N ASP A 562 -38.99 -6.37 12.18
CA ASP A 562 -37.73 -6.50 11.43
C ASP A 562 -36.57 -6.87 12.35
N ALA A 563 -36.58 -6.38 13.59
CA ALA A 563 -35.61 -6.73 14.61
C ALA A 563 -35.72 -8.19 15.01
N LYS A 564 -36.95 -8.70 15.20
CA LYS A 564 -37.17 -10.11 15.50
C LYS A 564 -36.69 -11.01 14.36
N ARG A 565 -36.91 -10.60 13.11
CA ARG A 565 -36.41 -11.33 11.92
C ARG A 565 -34.88 -11.27 11.79
N ALA A 566 -34.27 -10.11 12.00
CA ALA A 566 -32.85 -9.88 11.73
C ALA A 566 -31.92 -10.29 12.88
N LEU A 567 -32.38 -10.13 14.12
CA LEU A 567 -31.59 -10.35 15.33
C LEU A 567 -32.02 -11.62 16.08
N GLY A 568 -33.15 -12.23 15.71
CA GLY A 568 -33.73 -13.38 16.41
C GLY A 568 -34.35 -13.05 17.77
N THR A 569 -34.20 -11.81 18.24
CA THR A 569 -34.67 -11.35 19.55
C THR A 569 -34.93 -9.84 19.55
N THR A 570 -35.84 -9.39 20.40
CA THR A 570 -36.14 -7.98 20.69
C THR A 570 -36.37 -7.77 22.19
N LEU A 571 -36.66 -6.53 22.61
CA LEU A 571 -36.97 -6.25 24.01
C LEU A 571 -38.25 -6.97 24.48
N THR A 572 -39.11 -7.47 23.58
CA THR A 572 -40.26 -8.31 23.97
C THR A 572 -39.84 -9.66 24.54
N ASP A 573 -38.66 -10.16 24.15
CA ASP A 573 -38.16 -11.45 24.61
C ASP A 573 -37.41 -11.35 25.96
N GLY A 574 -37.27 -10.12 26.47
CA GLY A 574 -36.68 -9.82 27.77
C GLY A 574 -35.20 -9.47 27.72
N LEU A 575 -34.81 -8.62 28.67
CA LEU A 575 -33.45 -8.23 28.98
C LEU A 575 -33.14 -8.67 30.41
N ASP A 576 -32.21 -9.60 30.55
CA ASP A 576 -31.70 -10.09 31.83
C ASP A 576 -30.43 -9.32 32.22
N PHE A 577 -30.49 -8.58 33.34
CA PHE A 577 -29.35 -7.78 33.81
C PHE A 577 -28.26 -8.60 34.48
N ARG A 578 -28.49 -9.89 34.78
CA ARG A 578 -27.47 -10.81 35.31
C ARG A 578 -26.42 -11.18 34.27
N SER A 579 -26.77 -11.12 32.98
CA SER A 579 -25.90 -11.54 31.89
C SER A 579 -24.66 -10.63 31.78
N SER A 580 -23.49 -11.22 31.52
CA SER A 580 -22.26 -10.46 31.22
C SER A 580 -22.32 -9.79 29.85
N GLU A 581 -23.07 -10.36 28.91
CA GLU A 581 -23.27 -9.84 27.57
C GLU A 581 -24.72 -9.41 27.37
N PHE A 582 -24.93 -8.27 26.70
CA PHE A 582 -26.27 -7.78 26.40
C PHE A 582 -26.83 -8.46 25.13
N PRO A 583 -28.16 -8.71 25.08
CA PRO A 583 -28.82 -9.28 23.91
C PRO A 583 -28.56 -8.47 22.63
N ALA A 584 -28.65 -9.13 21.47
CA ALA A 584 -28.35 -8.53 20.17
C ALA A 584 -29.16 -7.27 19.84
N PHE A 585 -30.35 -7.10 20.44
CA PHE A 585 -31.21 -5.93 20.27
C PHE A 585 -30.79 -4.68 21.04
N VAL A 586 -29.85 -4.80 22.00
CA VAL A 586 -29.29 -3.67 22.73
C VAL A 586 -28.19 -3.02 21.86
N ASP A 587 -28.32 -1.72 21.60
CA ASP A 587 -27.31 -0.94 20.87
C ASP A 587 -26.25 -0.39 21.82
N SER A 588 -26.69 0.23 22.91
CA SER A 588 -25.81 0.70 23.99
C SER A 588 -26.56 0.77 25.33
N ILE A 589 -25.83 0.72 26.44
CA ILE A 589 -26.38 0.92 27.78
C ILE A 589 -25.40 1.71 28.64
N GLN A 590 -25.90 2.61 29.48
CA GLN A 590 -25.11 3.51 30.33
C GLN A 590 -25.73 3.61 31.72
N GLY A 591 -24.90 3.95 32.71
CA GLY A 591 -25.34 4.16 34.09
C GLY A 591 -25.58 2.88 34.89
N LEU A 592 -24.96 1.76 34.51
CA LEU A 592 -25.03 0.49 35.23
C LEU A 592 -23.64 0.01 35.64
N SER A 593 -23.60 -0.69 36.77
CA SER A 593 -22.43 -1.42 37.25
C SER A 593 -22.23 -2.76 36.53
N ASP A 594 -21.11 -3.42 36.84
CA ASP A 594 -20.84 -4.81 36.49
C ASP A 594 -21.93 -5.78 36.98
N PRO A 595 -22.14 -6.92 36.30
CA PRO A 595 -23.19 -7.88 36.65
C PRO A 595 -22.88 -8.56 37.97
N GLU A 596 -23.93 -8.78 38.75
CA GLU A 596 -23.95 -9.57 39.97
C GLU A 596 -24.91 -10.78 39.79
N PRO A 597 -24.82 -11.82 40.63
CA PRO A 597 -25.64 -13.04 40.46
C PRO A 597 -27.16 -12.81 40.42
N TRP A 598 -27.63 -11.68 40.97
CA TRP A 598 -29.04 -11.31 41.01
C TRP A 598 -29.43 -10.27 39.95
N GLY A 599 -28.49 -9.50 39.38
CA GLY A 599 -28.77 -8.36 38.50
C GLY A 599 -27.64 -7.34 38.44
N ARG A 600 -27.96 -6.05 38.25
CA ARG A 600 -26.99 -4.93 38.23
C ARG A 600 -27.50 -3.73 38.99
N TRP A 601 -26.60 -3.04 39.69
CA TRP A 601 -26.91 -1.73 40.26
C TRP A 601 -26.85 -0.64 39.19
N SER A 602 -27.70 0.37 39.35
CA SER A 602 -27.46 1.70 38.80
C SER A 602 -26.13 2.24 39.31
N ASP A 603 -25.39 2.97 38.48
CA ASP A 603 -24.24 3.75 38.90
C ASP A 603 -24.41 5.20 38.45
N GLY A 604 -24.80 6.05 39.41
CA GLY A 604 -25.07 7.47 39.16
C GLY A 604 -26.55 7.82 39.11
N LYS A 605 -26.86 8.96 38.46
CA LYS A 605 -28.20 9.59 38.48
C LYS A 605 -29.13 9.15 37.35
N THR A 606 -28.62 8.46 36.35
CA THR A 606 -29.38 8.13 35.13
C THR A 606 -28.94 6.80 34.58
N VAL A 607 -29.89 5.93 34.29
CA VAL A 607 -29.68 4.70 33.51
C VAL A 607 -30.28 4.92 32.13
N MET A 608 -29.52 4.65 31.07
CA MET A 608 -29.97 4.83 29.69
C MET A 608 -29.75 3.56 28.87
N LEU A 609 -30.81 3.04 28.27
CA LEU A 609 -30.79 1.89 27.38
C LEU A 609 -31.19 2.33 25.97
N GLU A 610 -30.31 2.12 24.99
CA GLU A 610 -30.58 2.37 23.58
C GLU A 610 -30.77 1.04 22.82
N LEU A 611 -31.84 0.95 22.05
CA LEU A 611 -32.26 -0.24 21.30
C LEU A 611 -31.86 -0.12 19.82
N LYS A 612 -31.59 -1.27 19.19
CA LYS A 612 -31.41 -1.38 17.72
C LYS A 612 -32.73 -1.34 16.95
N HIS A 613 -33.85 -1.37 17.68
CA HIS A 613 -35.21 -1.28 17.15
C HIS A 613 -35.98 -0.15 17.82
N THR A 614 -37.10 0.24 17.21
CA THR A 614 -37.96 1.29 17.74
C THR A 614 -39.15 0.73 18.51
N LEU A 615 -39.46 1.36 19.64
CA LEU A 615 -40.72 1.24 20.34
C LEU A 615 -41.70 2.29 19.78
N GLN A 616 -42.93 1.88 19.52
CA GLN A 616 -43.97 2.75 18.96
C GLN A 616 -45.36 2.27 19.39
N GLY A 617 -46.36 3.15 19.37
CA GLY A 617 -47.73 2.81 19.74
C GLY A 617 -47.88 2.50 21.23
N ALA A 618 -48.96 1.79 21.56
CA ALA A 618 -49.31 1.41 22.93
C ALA A 618 -48.57 0.15 23.37
N PHE A 619 -47.83 0.24 24.48
CA PHE A 619 -47.14 -0.89 25.09
C PHE A 619 -46.95 -0.69 26.59
N ALA A 620 -46.67 -1.78 27.29
CA ALA A 620 -46.29 -1.77 28.70
C ALA A 620 -44.80 -2.10 28.84
N LEU A 621 -44.05 -1.23 29.51
CA LEU A 621 -42.71 -1.55 29.99
C LEU A 621 -42.83 -2.32 31.31
N ILE A 622 -42.32 -3.55 31.34
CA ILE A 622 -42.26 -4.39 32.52
C ILE A 622 -40.84 -4.30 33.07
N LEU A 623 -40.71 -3.88 34.32
CA LEU A 623 -39.43 -3.73 34.97
C LEU A 623 -39.45 -4.38 36.34
N ARG A 624 -38.61 -5.41 36.53
CA ARG A 624 -38.33 -5.97 37.84
C ARG A 624 -37.10 -5.29 38.42
N ALA A 625 -37.31 -4.48 39.46
CA ALA A 625 -36.26 -3.71 40.09
C ALA A 625 -36.53 -3.53 41.61
N ALA A 626 -35.49 -3.21 42.36
CA ALA A 626 -35.57 -2.81 43.76
C ALA A 626 -34.91 -1.44 43.97
N ALA A 627 -35.48 -0.60 44.82
CA ALA A 627 -34.86 0.65 45.22
C ALA A 627 -33.95 0.46 46.44
N TYR A 628 -32.91 1.28 46.50
CA TYR A 628 -31.98 1.34 47.63
C TYR A 628 -32.01 2.72 48.31
N GLY A 629 -31.92 2.73 49.63
CA GLY A 629 -31.85 3.95 50.45
C GLY A 629 -33.06 4.85 50.26
N SER A 630 -32.83 6.16 50.12
CA SER A 630 -33.89 7.17 49.96
C SER A 630 -34.69 7.06 48.65
N ASN A 631 -34.33 6.14 47.74
CA ASN A 631 -35.13 5.85 46.55
C ASN A 631 -36.34 4.96 46.86
N ILE A 632 -36.37 4.30 48.03
CA ILE A 632 -37.49 3.43 48.42
C ILE A 632 -38.75 4.27 48.60
N GLY A 633 -39.78 3.98 47.82
CA GLY A 633 -41.04 4.75 47.79
C GLY A 633 -40.92 6.16 47.19
N ALA A 634 -39.75 6.55 46.69
CA ALA A 634 -39.58 7.83 46.00
C ALA A 634 -40.09 7.76 44.54
N PRO A 635 -40.57 8.89 43.99
CA PRO A 635 -40.94 8.95 42.57
C PRO A 635 -39.70 8.84 41.70
N ILE A 636 -39.68 7.84 40.82
CA ILE A 636 -38.61 7.60 39.84
C ILE A 636 -39.16 7.87 38.45
N ALA A 637 -38.57 8.80 37.71
CA ALA A 637 -38.98 9.12 36.35
C ALA A 637 -38.41 8.10 35.35
N VAL A 638 -39.26 7.64 34.44
CA VAL A 638 -38.91 6.81 33.28
C VAL A 638 -39.33 7.55 32.02
N ARG A 639 -38.39 7.81 31.11
CA ARG A 639 -38.63 8.56 29.87
C ARG A 639 -38.42 7.66 28.66
N ILE A 640 -39.37 7.70 27.73
CA ILE A 640 -39.25 7.07 26.41
C ILE A 640 -39.83 8.05 25.39
N GLY A 641 -38.98 8.56 24.48
CA GLY A 641 -39.37 9.65 23.57
C GLY A 641 -39.76 10.92 24.35
N GLU A 642 -40.88 11.52 24.00
CA GLU A 642 -41.41 12.72 24.69
C GLU A 642 -42.25 12.38 25.94
N GLN A 643 -42.48 11.10 26.23
CA GLN A 643 -43.30 10.69 27.38
C GLN A 643 -42.44 10.44 28.61
N THR A 644 -42.84 11.05 29.72
CA THR A 644 -42.32 10.75 31.06
C THR A 644 -43.42 10.07 31.87
N ARG A 645 -43.05 9.00 32.56
CA ARG A 645 -43.88 8.28 33.53
C ARG A 645 -43.15 8.17 34.85
N THR A 646 -43.90 7.99 35.93
CA THR A 646 -43.33 7.84 37.28
C THR A 646 -43.60 6.44 37.77
N MET A 647 -42.58 5.79 38.32
CA MET A 647 -42.68 4.52 39.03
C MET A 647 -42.26 4.67 40.48
N TYR A 648 -42.67 3.70 41.30
CA TYR A 648 -42.31 3.60 42.71
C TYR A 648 -41.79 2.19 42.96
N LEU A 649 -40.64 2.09 43.63
CA LEU A 649 -39.98 0.82 43.92
C LEU A 649 -39.87 0.60 45.43
N THR A 650 -39.96 -0.66 45.85
CA THR A 650 -39.73 -1.08 47.24
C THR A 650 -38.30 -1.60 47.41
N ALA A 651 -37.93 -1.94 48.65
CA ALA A 651 -36.59 -2.47 48.96
C ALA A 651 -36.36 -3.90 48.43
N GLN A 652 -37.40 -4.61 48.01
CA GLN A 652 -37.32 -6.01 47.55
C GLN A 652 -37.95 -6.14 46.15
N ALA A 653 -37.25 -6.80 45.23
CA ALA A 653 -37.71 -7.05 43.88
C ALA A 653 -38.67 -8.25 43.81
N SER A 654 -39.83 -8.15 44.45
CA SER A 654 -40.85 -9.21 44.45
C SER A 654 -41.64 -9.23 43.13
N GLU A 655 -42.42 -8.17 42.85
CA GLU A 655 -43.28 -8.08 41.65
C GLU A 655 -42.74 -7.06 40.63
N PRO A 656 -42.82 -7.33 39.32
CA PRO A 656 -42.47 -6.36 38.29
C PRO A 656 -43.41 -5.14 38.31
N VAL A 657 -42.84 -3.96 38.12
CA VAL A 657 -43.62 -2.74 37.89
C VAL A 657 -43.98 -2.65 36.41
N VAL A 658 -45.23 -2.28 36.15
CA VAL A 658 -45.78 -2.12 34.79
C VAL A 658 -46.01 -0.64 34.53
N ILE A 659 -45.39 -0.11 33.46
CA ILE A 659 -45.44 1.31 33.11
C ILE A 659 -45.99 1.45 31.70
N GLU A 660 -47.10 2.16 31.55
CA GLU A 660 -47.81 2.28 30.28
C GLU A 660 -47.35 3.48 29.44
N PHE A 661 -47.07 3.22 28.17
CA PHE A 661 -46.67 4.20 27.17
C PHE A 661 -47.57 4.10 25.92
N ASP A 662 -47.79 5.22 25.26
CA ASP A 662 -48.47 5.30 23.95
C ASP A 662 -47.71 6.30 23.06
N LEU A 663 -46.65 5.82 22.41
CA LEU A 663 -45.74 6.68 21.68
C LEU A 663 -46.29 7.00 20.29
N LYS A 664 -46.54 8.30 20.03
CA LYS A 664 -46.94 8.81 18.71
C LYS A 664 -45.77 8.95 17.74
N VAL A 665 -44.55 9.04 18.27
CA VAL A 665 -43.30 9.08 17.51
C VAL A 665 -42.45 7.90 17.97
N PRO A 666 -41.94 7.06 17.04
CA PRO A 666 -41.09 5.94 17.40
C PRO A 666 -39.84 6.41 18.16
N ALA A 667 -39.51 5.71 19.25
CA ALA A 667 -38.35 6.01 20.09
C ALA A 667 -37.56 4.74 20.38
N LYS A 668 -36.25 4.86 20.59
CA LYS A 668 -35.35 3.71 20.84
C LYS A 668 -34.59 3.81 22.16
N VAL A 669 -34.79 4.88 22.93
CA VAL A 669 -34.08 5.15 24.17
C VAL A 669 -35.05 5.05 25.34
N ILE A 670 -34.68 4.28 26.35
CA ILE A 670 -35.33 4.22 27.66
C ILE A 670 -34.38 4.85 28.67
N GLU A 671 -34.81 5.91 29.32
CA GLU A 671 -34.04 6.63 30.34
C GLU A 671 -34.75 6.51 31.69
N ILE A 672 -34.00 6.21 32.75
CA ILE A 672 -34.51 6.05 34.12
C ILE A 672 -33.70 6.93 35.04
N ASP A 673 -34.38 7.84 35.74
CA ASP A 673 -33.76 8.69 36.75
C ASP A 673 -33.56 7.93 38.06
N VAL A 674 -32.39 8.09 38.64
CA VAL A 674 -32.09 7.64 39.99
C VAL A 674 -32.00 8.92 40.85
N PRO A 675 -33.05 9.29 41.61
CA PRO A 675 -33.13 10.60 42.23
C PRO A 675 -32.14 10.78 43.40
N TYR A 676 -31.93 9.72 44.18
CA TYR A 676 -31.09 9.75 45.40
C TYR A 676 -30.01 8.65 45.39
N PRO A 677 -29.11 8.60 44.41
CA PRO A 677 -28.06 7.59 44.38
C PRO A 677 -27.09 7.84 45.54
N THR A 678 -26.82 6.80 46.31
CA THR A 678 -26.09 6.87 47.57
C THR A 678 -25.03 5.78 47.61
N SER A 679 -23.85 6.09 48.15
CA SER A 679 -22.78 5.11 48.36
C SER A 679 -22.92 4.44 49.74
N PRO A 680 -23.18 3.13 49.82
CA PRO A 680 -23.17 2.39 51.08
C PRO A 680 -21.80 2.41 51.76
N PRO A 681 -21.71 2.19 53.09
CA PRO A 681 -20.44 2.23 53.83
C PRO A 681 -19.33 1.29 53.35
N GLN A 682 -19.66 0.22 52.61
CA GLN A 682 -18.72 -0.77 52.09
C GLN A 682 -18.74 -0.89 50.55
N ASP A 683 -19.43 0.03 49.87
CA ASP A 683 -19.56 0.02 48.42
C ASP A 683 -19.34 1.45 47.88
N PRO A 684 -18.25 1.69 47.14
CA PRO A 684 -17.92 3.03 46.66
C PRO A 684 -18.86 3.50 45.52
N ARG A 685 -19.65 2.61 44.92
CA ARG A 685 -20.56 2.93 43.81
C ARG A 685 -21.69 3.84 44.28
N LYS A 686 -22.22 4.69 43.40
CA LYS A 686 -23.39 5.53 43.70
C LYS A 686 -24.65 4.81 43.25
N ILE A 687 -25.13 3.88 44.07
CA ILE A 687 -26.26 3.00 43.75
C ILE A 687 -27.60 3.60 44.20
N GLY A 688 -28.68 3.22 43.54
CA GLY A 688 -30.03 3.64 43.93
C GLY A 688 -31.15 2.74 43.43
N ILE A 689 -30.95 2.03 42.31
CA ILE A 689 -31.89 1.04 41.78
C ILE A 689 -31.12 -0.22 41.38
N GLY A 690 -31.57 -1.39 41.85
CA GLY A 690 -31.10 -2.70 41.42
C GLY A 690 -32.00 -3.25 40.32
N PHE A 691 -31.45 -3.47 39.14
CA PHE A 691 -32.13 -3.97 37.95
C PHE A 691 -31.97 -5.48 37.83
N TYR A 692 -33.08 -6.20 37.68
CA TYR A 692 -33.10 -7.65 37.52
C TYR A 692 -33.44 -8.02 36.09
N GLU A 693 -34.62 -7.61 35.63
CA GLU A 693 -35.16 -7.97 34.32
C GLU A 693 -36.01 -6.82 33.75
N MET A 694 -36.00 -6.65 32.43
CA MET A 694 -36.83 -5.66 31.71
C MET A 694 -37.40 -6.27 30.44
N ALA A 695 -38.66 -6.00 30.12
CA ALA A 695 -39.29 -6.40 28.86
C ALA A 695 -40.33 -5.37 28.43
N VAL A 696 -40.77 -5.46 27.17
CA VAL A 696 -41.98 -4.75 26.70
C VAL A 696 -43.03 -5.73 26.23
N LEU A 697 -44.30 -5.45 26.55
CA LEU A 697 -45.44 -6.17 26.01
C LEU A 697 -46.30 -5.23 25.16
N ALA A 698 -46.59 -5.65 23.93
CA ALA A 698 -47.55 -4.96 23.09
C ALA A 698 -48.95 -5.00 23.75
N ARG A 699 -49.71 -3.91 23.61
CA ARG A 699 -51.14 -3.93 23.89
C ARG A 699 -51.89 -3.85 22.57
N ASP A 700 -52.87 -4.74 22.41
CA ASP A 700 -53.85 -4.58 21.35
C ASP A 700 -54.64 -3.29 21.63
N ALA A 701 -54.82 -2.49 20.59
CA ALA A 701 -55.67 -1.31 20.66
C ALA A 701 -57.12 -1.79 20.82
N GLY A 702 -57.62 -1.76 22.06
CA GLY A 702 -59.02 -2.01 22.37
C GLY A 702 -59.94 -0.95 21.80
#